data_AF-A0A7Y5TGB1-F1
#
_entry.id   AF-A0A7Y5TGB1-F1
#
_cell.length_a   1.000
_cell.length_b   1.000
_cell.length_c   1.000
_cell.angle_alpha   90.00
_cell.angle_beta   90.00
_cell.angle_gamma   90.00
#
_symmetry.space_group_name_H-M   'P 1'
#
loop_
_entity.id
_entity.type
_entity.pdbx_description
1 polymer ?
#
loop_
_entity_poly.entity_id
_entity_poly.type
_entity_poly.pdbx_seq_one_letter_code
_entity_poly.pdbx_strand_id
1 'polypeptide(L)'
;MPSASFGGGAVRVRVPRGYDVFAAGAPDRADRDLPGPDRRAAERAALVEALGSSDFVVVDRIDLAPRRGRDLGAAQPPNRRGTVHVDVDVPAGDDAVVLLEHDGVYSWHLPVPGDRSRSRSLGAGPRTVSFELPVQRLAATRPTERPRPDADASHGADRGLLGDLVHGAMQAVVLRFAVPAVLEKVVDHLESNVRTGLVHVTGGPLDAWKPVGSIGEVGLPTDHPVRVLLLVHGTFSSTVGAFGALAVTPGAEGFVDTLVAAYDAVLGFDHRTLSVDPERNARELLDLLEPFGGELVIDVITHSRGGLVTRSFVESVLPASGLRATVGSVVLVAATNAGTHLADPERWHDLVDLYTNLVLVTAGGLALVPGGAAFGAIVGGVVRGVGALVKYLASCAAGDDGVPGLAAMRPGGAFVTALDAVRPARRENEASWYVVTSDFHVSLFDDHHNPPEFPRELAVRLAEGFVDGLFEGRNDLVVDTDSMSTVGGSGLRVSGTCALGTNDVVHHVNYFAQLRVIGQISQWLPLGLGASDDESHLPLWMTAALPLDDRGLGAAPDEPEPVGAEAEAPPSMATPPPAPPPPAPAAPSPTPPPTPIPAPPPAVAQDTPAELAAEMPSTVTPGADFTVRVRLSRQAMTATPGSVHADETVHVDASQAVSVQVYAKANALVQETEPKLFALSSVDGIAAELTFRVRPLAVGPVRVMIVLRQGTVIVATLTLEASAEGATLLGPQPVTAIVHTGVSAPELQGVPCLDIVEGRRVTGERVYSYALRLAPGEPAQVFESAPIVSTRDFVQQRIAEVERVVKDPDLT
;
A
#
# COMPACT_ATOMS: atom_id res chain seq x y z
N MET A 1 -32.48 6.99 -20.97
CA MET A 1 -31.03 6.70 -21.01
C MET A 1 -30.72 6.06 -22.35
N PRO A 2 -29.54 6.25 -22.97
CA PRO A 2 -29.08 5.35 -24.04
C PRO A 2 -29.08 3.92 -23.51
N SER A 3 -29.43 2.97 -24.38
CA SER A 3 -29.42 1.54 -24.06
C SER A 3 -28.52 0.82 -25.05
N ALA A 4 -27.59 0.02 -24.55
CA ALA A 4 -26.70 -0.84 -25.33
C ALA A 4 -26.89 -2.30 -24.88
N SER A 5 -26.54 -3.26 -25.74
CA SER A 5 -26.70 -4.69 -25.44
C SER A 5 -25.44 -5.47 -25.78
N PHE A 6 -25.13 -6.43 -24.92
CA PHE A 6 -23.88 -7.15 -24.81
C PHE A 6 -24.18 -8.65 -24.55
N GLY A 7 -23.17 -9.51 -24.54
CA GLY A 7 -23.33 -10.95 -24.26
C GLY A 7 -24.29 -11.66 -25.22
N GLY A 8 -24.30 -11.28 -26.50
CA GLY A 8 -25.25 -11.81 -27.50
C GLY A 8 -26.72 -11.42 -27.28
N GLY A 9 -26.99 -10.41 -26.44
CA GLY A 9 -28.34 -9.96 -26.07
C GLY A 9 -28.70 -10.20 -24.60
N ALA A 10 -27.94 -11.06 -23.91
CA ALA A 10 -28.18 -11.45 -22.53
C ALA A 10 -27.92 -10.32 -21.51
N VAL A 11 -27.14 -9.30 -21.87
CA VAL A 11 -26.89 -8.13 -21.03
C VAL A 11 -27.40 -6.87 -21.72
N ARG A 12 -28.10 -6.01 -20.97
CA ARG A 12 -28.60 -4.71 -21.42
C ARG A 12 -28.15 -3.64 -20.43
N VAL A 13 -27.48 -2.60 -20.92
CA VAL A 13 -26.91 -1.52 -20.10
C VAL A 13 -27.59 -0.21 -20.45
N ARG A 14 -28.08 0.50 -19.43
CA ARG A 14 -28.74 1.81 -19.54
C ARG A 14 -27.91 2.83 -18.76
N VAL A 15 -27.34 3.82 -19.46
CA VAL A 15 -26.39 4.78 -18.86
C VAL A 15 -26.90 6.22 -18.75
N PRO A 16 -26.37 7.02 -17.80
CA PRO A 16 -26.58 8.47 -17.80
C PRO A 16 -26.12 9.11 -19.12
N ARG A 17 -26.75 10.22 -19.52
CA ARG A 17 -26.48 10.87 -20.83
C ARG A 17 -25.03 11.34 -21.04
N GLY A 18 -24.25 11.44 -19.95
CA GLY A 18 -22.84 11.85 -19.94
C GLY A 18 -21.83 10.71 -20.07
N TYR A 19 -22.26 9.46 -20.24
CA TYR A 19 -21.38 8.30 -20.44
C TYR A 19 -21.66 7.59 -21.77
N ASP A 20 -20.62 6.99 -22.33
CA ASP A 20 -20.67 5.99 -23.41
C ASP A 20 -20.35 4.60 -22.85
N VAL A 21 -20.74 3.56 -23.60
CA VAL A 21 -20.56 2.15 -23.23
C VAL A 21 -19.96 1.40 -24.39
N PHE A 22 -18.95 0.59 -24.11
CA PHE A 22 -18.24 -0.23 -25.10
C PHE A 22 -18.06 -1.66 -24.57
N ALA A 23 -17.92 -2.62 -25.47
CA ALA A 23 -17.45 -3.96 -25.10
C ALA A 23 -15.94 -3.90 -24.91
N ALA A 24 -15.41 -4.56 -23.87
CA ALA A 24 -13.99 -4.48 -23.56
C ALA A 24 -13.12 -5.00 -24.72
N GLY A 25 -12.15 -4.17 -25.15
CA GLY A 25 -11.28 -4.47 -26.29
C GLY A 25 -11.83 -4.04 -27.65
N ALA A 26 -12.94 -3.30 -27.72
CA ALA A 26 -13.34 -2.60 -28.94
C ALA A 26 -12.32 -1.48 -29.27
N PRO A 27 -11.82 -1.38 -30.52
CA PRO A 27 -10.80 -0.39 -30.86
C PRO A 27 -11.41 1.01 -31.07
N ASP A 28 -11.24 1.92 -30.10
CA ASP A 28 -11.34 3.36 -30.36
C ASP A 28 -10.23 4.16 -29.64
N ARG A 29 -9.92 5.31 -30.24
CA ARG A 29 -8.69 6.13 -30.25
C ARG A 29 -8.10 6.64 -28.92
N ALA A 30 -8.57 6.20 -27.76
CA ALA A 30 -8.07 6.71 -26.46
C ALA A 30 -6.73 6.08 -26.01
N ASP A 31 -6.35 4.94 -26.58
CA ASP A 31 -5.21 4.11 -26.17
C ASP A 31 -3.84 4.62 -26.67
N ARG A 32 -3.61 5.94 -26.65
CA ARG A 32 -2.36 6.57 -27.12
C ARG A 32 -1.66 7.50 -26.14
N ASP A 33 -2.36 7.96 -25.09
CA ASP A 33 -1.88 9.07 -24.25
C ASP A 33 -1.80 8.72 -22.74
N LEU A 34 -1.51 7.45 -22.38
CA LEU A 34 -1.24 7.04 -20.99
C LEU A 34 0.04 6.19 -20.88
N PRO A 35 0.97 6.47 -19.93
CA PRO A 35 2.18 5.66 -19.76
C PRO A 35 1.90 4.33 -19.03
N GLY A 36 2.30 3.21 -19.65
CA GLY A 36 2.51 1.91 -18.98
C GLY A 36 1.36 0.89 -19.06
N PRO A 37 1.30 0.03 -20.10
CA PRO A 37 0.19 -0.93 -20.29
C PRO A 37 0.29 -2.24 -19.48
N ASP A 38 1.48 -2.68 -19.07
CA ASP A 38 1.70 -4.12 -18.79
C ASP A 38 1.20 -4.63 -17.43
N ARG A 39 1.37 -3.87 -16.33
CA ARG A 39 1.10 -4.39 -14.98
C ARG A 39 -0.40 -4.54 -14.66
N ARG A 40 -1.18 -3.46 -14.79
CA ARG A 40 -2.63 -3.48 -14.48
C ARG A 40 -3.41 -4.42 -15.38
N ALA A 41 -2.98 -4.57 -16.65
CA ALA A 41 -3.57 -5.54 -17.57
C ALA A 41 -3.35 -6.99 -17.10
N ALA A 42 -2.16 -7.32 -16.60
CA ALA A 42 -1.84 -8.64 -16.05
C ALA A 42 -2.58 -8.92 -14.73
N GLU A 43 -2.58 -7.99 -13.78
CA GLU A 43 -3.34 -8.09 -12.52
C GLU A 43 -4.83 -8.38 -12.78
N ARG A 44 -5.44 -7.61 -13.70
CA ARG A 44 -6.84 -7.78 -14.11
C ARG A 44 -7.09 -9.09 -14.87
N ALA A 45 -6.17 -9.53 -15.72
CA ALA A 45 -6.31 -10.80 -16.44
C ALA A 45 -6.35 -11.98 -15.47
N ALA A 46 -5.42 -12.02 -14.52
CA ALA A 46 -5.31 -13.05 -13.50
C ALA A 46 -6.45 -13.00 -12.46
N LEU A 47 -6.98 -11.81 -12.12
CA LEU A 47 -8.23 -11.69 -11.35
C LEU A 47 -9.41 -12.37 -12.08
N VAL A 48 -9.57 -12.14 -13.39
CA VAL A 48 -10.68 -12.78 -14.12
C VAL A 48 -10.46 -14.28 -14.33
N GLU A 49 -9.21 -14.74 -14.45
CA GLU A 49 -8.89 -16.18 -14.39
C GLU A 49 -9.26 -16.78 -13.02
N ALA A 50 -8.91 -16.10 -11.91
CA ALA A 50 -9.27 -16.50 -10.57
C ALA A 50 -10.80 -16.58 -10.37
N LEU A 51 -11.55 -15.60 -10.89
CA LEU A 51 -13.02 -15.62 -10.90
C LEU A 51 -13.57 -16.83 -11.68
N GLY A 52 -13.02 -17.11 -12.86
CA GLY A 52 -13.36 -18.31 -13.64
C GLY A 52 -13.09 -19.62 -12.88
N SER A 53 -11.97 -19.71 -12.16
CA SER A 53 -11.62 -20.84 -11.29
C SER A 53 -12.51 -20.97 -10.04
N SER A 54 -13.32 -19.94 -9.76
CA SER A 54 -14.22 -19.83 -8.59
C SER A 54 -15.69 -20.07 -8.99
N ASP A 55 -15.95 -20.89 -10.00
CA ASP A 55 -17.28 -21.21 -10.54
C ASP A 55 -18.13 -19.98 -10.92
N PHE A 56 -17.49 -18.90 -11.40
CA PHE A 56 -18.19 -17.82 -12.10
C PHE A 56 -18.00 -17.95 -13.61
N VAL A 57 -19.09 -17.75 -14.35
CA VAL A 57 -19.08 -17.57 -15.80
C VAL A 57 -19.10 -16.09 -16.10
N VAL A 58 -18.01 -15.57 -16.67
CA VAL A 58 -17.95 -14.20 -17.20
C VAL A 58 -18.90 -14.12 -18.41
N VAL A 59 -19.97 -13.33 -18.28
CA VAL A 59 -20.98 -13.14 -19.33
C VAL A 59 -20.51 -12.07 -20.33
N ASP A 60 -20.02 -10.94 -19.83
CA ASP A 60 -19.36 -9.90 -20.63
C ASP A 60 -18.49 -8.99 -19.75
N ARG A 61 -17.66 -8.15 -20.38
CA ARG A 61 -16.87 -7.08 -19.76
C ARG A 61 -17.19 -5.76 -20.46
N ILE A 62 -17.64 -4.79 -19.70
CA ILE A 62 -18.30 -3.59 -20.22
C ILE A 62 -17.54 -2.35 -19.75
N ASP A 63 -16.96 -1.62 -20.70
CA ASP A 63 -16.24 -0.38 -20.44
C ASP A 63 -17.22 0.81 -20.45
N LEU A 64 -17.14 1.63 -19.41
CA LEU A 64 -17.97 2.81 -19.19
C LEU A 64 -17.08 4.05 -19.18
N ALA A 65 -17.16 4.87 -20.23
CA ALA A 65 -16.30 6.04 -20.38
C ALA A 65 -17.11 7.34 -20.32
N PRO A 66 -16.65 8.40 -19.61
CA PRO A 66 -17.29 9.70 -19.68
C PRO A 66 -17.19 10.31 -21.09
N ARG A 67 -18.30 10.88 -21.57
CA ARG A 67 -18.35 11.60 -22.85
C ARG A 67 -17.45 12.83 -22.82
N ARG A 68 -16.39 12.82 -23.63
CA ARG A 68 -15.60 14.01 -23.94
C ARG A 68 -16.36 14.87 -24.95
N GLY A 69 -16.64 16.13 -24.61
CA GLY A 69 -17.22 17.10 -25.54
C GLY A 69 -16.24 17.37 -26.70
N ARG A 70 -16.74 17.44 -27.94
CA ARG A 70 -15.89 17.64 -29.14
C ARG A 70 -15.54 19.10 -29.43
N ASP A 71 -16.12 20.05 -28.69
CA ASP A 71 -15.92 21.48 -28.90
C ASP A 71 -14.94 22.07 -27.88
N LEU A 72 -13.79 22.54 -28.36
CA LEU A 72 -12.84 23.37 -27.61
C LEU A 72 -13.49 24.73 -27.29
N GLY A 73 -14.26 24.79 -26.20
CA GLY A 73 -14.97 25.99 -25.74
C GLY A 73 -16.40 25.76 -25.24
N ALA A 74 -16.97 24.55 -25.41
CA ALA A 74 -18.27 24.24 -24.81
C ALA A 74 -18.11 23.92 -23.31
N ALA A 75 -18.98 24.47 -22.47
CA ALA A 75 -19.05 24.11 -21.05
C ALA A 75 -19.30 22.60 -20.91
N GLN A 76 -18.52 21.93 -20.04
CA GLN A 76 -18.70 20.50 -19.79
C GLN A 76 -20.14 20.22 -19.33
N PRO A 77 -20.78 19.13 -19.81
CA PRO A 77 -22.18 18.86 -19.49
C PRO A 77 -22.32 18.64 -17.97
N PRO A 78 -23.18 19.42 -17.26
CA PRO A 78 -23.23 19.44 -15.80
C PRO A 78 -23.78 18.14 -15.15
N ASN A 79 -24.14 17.14 -15.97
CA ASN A 79 -24.74 15.87 -15.54
C ASN A 79 -23.81 14.68 -15.85
N ARG A 80 -22.64 14.66 -15.19
CA ARG A 80 -21.86 13.41 -14.97
C ARG A 80 -22.40 12.58 -13.79
N ARG A 81 -23.46 13.06 -13.13
CA ARG A 81 -24.17 12.37 -12.05
C ARG A 81 -25.18 11.37 -12.61
N GLY A 82 -25.27 10.20 -11.98
CA GLY A 82 -26.30 9.21 -12.23
C GLY A 82 -25.96 7.81 -11.71
N THR A 83 -26.79 6.86 -12.14
CA THR A 83 -26.66 5.42 -11.91
C THR A 83 -26.68 4.73 -13.28
N VAL A 84 -25.80 3.74 -13.48
CA VAL A 84 -25.86 2.83 -14.62
C VAL A 84 -26.68 1.63 -14.21
N HIS A 85 -27.75 1.35 -14.96
CA HIS A 85 -28.55 0.15 -14.73
C HIS A 85 -28.08 -0.95 -15.66
N VAL A 86 -27.80 -2.13 -15.12
CA VAL A 86 -27.42 -3.32 -15.89
C VAL A 86 -28.49 -4.39 -15.66
N ASP A 87 -29.12 -4.85 -16.74
CA ASP A 87 -30.11 -5.92 -16.73
C ASP A 87 -29.47 -7.17 -17.35
N VAL A 88 -29.43 -8.28 -16.61
CA VAL A 88 -28.76 -9.54 -16.99
C VAL A 88 -29.77 -10.68 -17.05
N ASP A 89 -29.88 -11.37 -18.18
CA ASP A 89 -30.70 -12.57 -18.30
C ASP A 89 -29.94 -13.79 -17.75
N VAL A 90 -30.51 -14.43 -16.72
CA VAL A 90 -29.98 -15.65 -16.11
C VAL A 90 -30.91 -16.84 -16.38
N PRO A 91 -30.35 -18.04 -16.68
CA PRO A 91 -31.11 -19.28 -16.78
C PRO A 91 -31.79 -19.68 -15.46
N ALA A 92 -32.72 -20.63 -15.56
CA ALA A 92 -33.31 -21.29 -14.39
C ALA A 92 -32.22 -21.98 -13.54
N GLY A 93 -32.16 -21.66 -12.25
CA GLY A 93 -31.17 -22.22 -11.31
C GLY A 93 -29.96 -21.33 -11.05
N ASP A 94 -29.71 -20.33 -11.89
CA ASP A 94 -28.56 -19.42 -11.80
C ASP A 94 -28.91 -18.09 -11.12
N ASP A 95 -27.87 -17.34 -10.79
CA ASP A 95 -27.93 -15.92 -10.44
C ASP A 95 -26.73 -15.14 -11.00
N ALA A 96 -26.71 -13.83 -10.79
CA ALA A 96 -25.64 -12.95 -11.27
C ALA A 96 -25.16 -11.93 -10.22
N VAL A 97 -23.94 -11.45 -10.41
CA VAL A 97 -23.34 -10.29 -9.74
C VAL A 97 -22.50 -9.50 -10.73
N VAL A 98 -22.23 -8.24 -10.43
CA VAL A 98 -21.33 -7.39 -11.22
C VAL A 98 -20.14 -6.98 -10.36
N LEU A 99 -18.92 -7.18 -10.85
CA LEU A 99 -17.72 -6.62 -10.24
C LEU A 99 -17.36 -5.35 -11.02
N LEU A 100 -17.42 -4.19 -10.35
CA LEU A 100 -17.09 -2.88 -10.91
C LEU A 100 -15.68 -2.49 -10.50
N GLU A 101 -14.81 -2.25 -11.47
CA GLU A 101 -13.52 -1.58 -11.30
C GLU A 101 -13.67 -0.09 -11.67
N HIS A 102 -13.16 0.79 -10.81
CA HIS A 102 -13.14 2.23 -11.01
C HIS A 102 -11.86 2.82 -10.40
N ASP A 103 -11.00 3.38 -11.26
CA ASP A 103 -9.73 4.02 -10.87
C ASP A 103 -8.82 3.14 -10.00
N GLY A 104 -8.81 1.84 -10.30
CA GLY A 104 -8.06 0.80 -9.59
C GLY A 104 -8.77 0.19 -8.39
N VAL A 105 -9.95 0.70 -8.02
CA VAL A 105 -10.74 0.21 -6.88
C VAL A 105 -11.84 -0.73 -7.36
N TYR A 106 -11.93 -1.90 -6.73
CA TYR A 106 -12.91 -2.93 -7.04
C TYR A 106 -14.09 -2.87 -6.06
N SER A 107 -15.31 -3.07 -6.56
CA SER A 107 -16.53 -3.13 -5.76
C SER A 107 -17.51 -4.14 -6.34
N TRP A 108 -18.05 -4.99 -5.49
CA TRP A 108 -19.07 -5.97 -5.84
C TRP A 108 -20.45 -5.30 -5.85
N HIS A 109 -21.28 -5.66 -6.81
CA HIS A 109 -22.66 -5.19 -6.91
C HIS A 109 -23.59 -6.39 -6.96
N LEU A 110 -24.34 -6.53 -5.88
CA LEU A 110 -25.42 -7.51 -5.73
C LEU A 110 -26.68 -7.05 -6.49
N PRO A 111 -27.61 -7.95 -6.84
CA PRO A 111 -28.89 -7.59 -7.46
C PRO A 111 -29.66 -6.53 -6.67
N VAL A 112 -30.59 -5.81 -7.31
CA VAL A 112 -31.52 -4.94 -6.57
C VAL A 112 -32.38 -5.77 -5.59
N PRO A 113 -32.79 -5.25 -4.42
CA PRO A 113 -33.45 -6.05 -3.38
C PRO A 113 -34.70 -6.82 -3.81
N GLY A 114 -35.46 -6.32 -4.80
CA GLY A 114 -36.59 -7.04 -5.40
C GLY A 114 -36.20 -8.33 -6.13
N ASP A 115 -34.99 -8.36 -6.71
CA ASP A 115 -34.45 -9.49 -7.47
C ASP A 115 -33.63 -10.46 -6.59
N ARG A 116 -33.19 -10.04 -5.39
CA ARG A 116 -32.53 -10.93 -4.40
C ARG A 116 -33.47 -12.00 -3.82
N SER A 117 -34.78 -11.91 -4.06
CA SER A 117 -35.73 -12.89 -3.54
C SER A 117 -35.85 -14.12 -4.46
N ARG A 118 -35.15 -15.20 -4.10
CA ARG A 118 -35.70 -16.53 -4.33
C ARG A 118 -36.94 -16.71 -3.45
N SER A 119 -38.10 -16.40 -4.02
CA SER A 119 -39.37 -16.98 -3.55
C SER A 119 -39.18 -18.49 -3.39
N ARG A 120 -39.77 -19.08 -2.34
CA ARG A 120 -39.57 -20.49 -1.89
C ARG A 120 -40.05 -21.56 -2.90
N SER A 121 -40.34 -21.18 -4.14
CA SER A 121 -40.75 -22.06 -5.23
C SER A 121 -39.53 -22.66 -5.94
N LEU A 122 -39.33 -23.97 -5.77
CA LEU A 122 -38.56 -24.81 -6.69
C LEU A 122 -39.23 -24.78 -8.08
N GLY A 123 -38.85 -23.80 -8.92
CA GLY A 123 -39.49 -23.60 -10.23
C GLY A 123 -39.31 -22.23 -10.89
N ALA A 124 -38.34 -21.41 -10.47
CA ALA A 124 -38.03 -20.17 -11.18
C ALA A 124 -37.42 -20.51 -12.57
N GLY A 125 -38.16 -20.18 -13.63
CA GLY A 125 -37.64 -20.22 -15.00
C GLY A 125 -36.56 -19.15 -15.26
N PRO A 126 -36.09 -18.99 -16.51
CA PRO A 126 -35.19 -17.90 -16.86
C PRO A 126 -35.77 -16.54 -16.44
N ARG A 127 -34.92 -15.68 -15.88
CA ARG A 127 -35.31 -14.35 -15.36
C ARG A 127 -34.29 -13.29 -15.76
N THR A 128 -34.71 -12.03 -15.74
CA THR A 128 -33.78 -10.90 -15.76
C THR A 128 -33.47 -10.49 -14.33
N VAL A 129 -32.21 -10.18 -14.04
CA VAL A 129 -31.69 -9.68 -12.76
C VAL A 129 -31.10 -8.29 -12.99
N SER A 130 -31.52 -7.31 -12.19
CA SER A 130 -31.15 -5.91 -12.37
C SER A 130 -30.11 -5.47 -11.33
N PHE A 131 -29.17 -4.63 -11.76
CA PHE A 131 -28.11 -4.04 -10.93
C PHE A 131 -28.11 -2.53 -11.08
N GLU A 132 -27.73 -1.83 -10.00
CA GLU A 132 -27.55 -0.38 -9.97
C GLU A 132 -26.10 -0.06 -9.62
N LEU A 133 -25.36 0.47 -10.59
CA LEU A 133 -23.96 0.84 -10.46
C LEU A 133 -23.86 2.36 -10.31
N PRO A 134 -23.47 2.91 -9.15
CA PRO A 134 -23.30 4.35 -8.97
C PRO A 134 -22.05 4.82 -9.73
N VAL A 135 -22.21 5.80 -10.63
CA VAL A 135 -21.08 6.42 -11.36
C VAL A 135 -20.62 7.73 -10.72
N GLN A 136 -20.83 7.84 -9.41
CA GLN A 136 -20.47 8.97 -8.56
C GLN A 136 -19.80 8.46 -7.29
N ARG A 137 -18.86 9.22 -6.75
CA ARG A 137 -18.46 9.08 -5.36
C ARG A 137 -19.65 9.39 -4.45
N LEU A 138 -19.97 8.48 -3.53
CA LEU A 138 -20.58 8.90 -2.27
C LEU A 138 -19.49 9.64 -1.49
N ALA A 139 -19.59 10.96 -1.42
CA ALA A 139 -18.86 11.70 -0.39
C ALA A 139 -19.43 11.27 0.96
N ALA A 140 -18.56 10.89 1.90
CA ALA A 140 -18.97 10.63 3.27
C ALA A 140 -19.67 11.88 3.83
N THR A 141 -20.92 11.73 4.27
CA THR A 141 -21.65 12.83 4.90
C THR A 141 -21.02 13.11 6.26
N ARG A 142 -20.13 14.12 6.31
CA ARG A 142 -19.63 14.68 7.58
C ARG A 142 -20.84 14.97 8.49
N PRO A 143 -20.84 14.49 9.75
CA PRO A 143 -21.82 14.93 10.73
C PRO A 143 -21.76 16.45 10.84
N THR A 144 -22.90 17.12 10.69
CA THR A 144 -22.96 18.58 10.76
C THR A 144 -22.69 19.06 12.19
N GLU A 145 -21.47 19.52 12.46
CA GLU A 145 -21.23 20.36 13.63
C GLU A 145 -22.10 21.63 13.56
N ARG A 146 -22.60 22.07 14.72
CA ARG A 146 -23.43 23.27 14.82
C ARG A 146 -22.60 24.51 14.49
N PRO A 147 -23.07 25.41 13.60
CA PRO A 147 -22.35 26.65 13.33
C PRO A 147 -22.34 27.54 14.57
N ARG A 148 -21.16 28.06 14.92
CA ARG A 148 -21.05 29.22 15.82
C ARG A 148 -21.46 30.49 15.05
N PRO A 149 -22.22 31.42 15.64
CA PRO A 149 -22.49 32.70 15.02
C PRO A 149 -21.24 33.60 15.02
N ASP A 150 -21.28 34.63 14.18
CA ASP A 150 -20.34 35.76 14.08
C ASP A 150 -19.01 35.51 13.32
N ALA A 151 -19.11 35.41 11.99
CA ALA A 151 -18.09 35.90 11.06
C ALA A 151 -18.76 36.40 9.75
N ASP A 152 -18.21 37.44 9.14
CA ASP A 152 -18.86 38.24 8.09
C ASP A 152 -19.12 37.49 6.77
N ALA A 153 -20.25 37.84 6.13
CA ALA A 153 -20.69 37.23 4.88
C ALA A 153 -19.88 37.72 3.68
N SER A 154 -18.75 37.07 3.40
CA SER A 154 -18.17 37.03 2.06
C SER A 154 -18.42 35.66 1.43
N HIS A 155 -19.01 35.64 0.23
CA HIS A 155 -19.24 34.39 -0.51
C HIS A 155 -17.94 33.89 -1.15
N GLY A 156 -17.00 33.44 -0.31
CA GLY A 156 -15.96 32.51 -0.72
C GLY A 156 -16.62 31.19 -1.09
N ALA A 157 -16.59 30.82 -2.36
CA ALA A 157 -16.96 29.47 -2.75
C ALA A 157 -15.83 28.54 -2.26
N ASP A 158 -16.16 27.62 -1.34
CA ASP A 158 -15.29 26.50 -0.97
C ASP A 158 -15.02 25.62 -2.20
N ARG A 159 -14.00 26.01 -2.94
CA ARG A 159 -13.36 25.24 -4.00
C ARG A 159 -11.99 24.81 -3.51
N GLY A 160 -11.99 23.94 -2.50
CA GLY A 160 -10.79 23.20 -2.11
C GLY A 160 -10.24 22.45 -3.33
N LEU A 161 -8.91 22.41 -3.47
CA LEU A 161 -8.20 21.83 -4.62
C LEU A 161 -8.26 20.29 -4.72
N LEU A 162 -9.31 19.67 -4.19
CA LEU A 162 -9.68 18.25 -4.37
C LEU A 162 -10.72 18.06 -5.50
N GLY A 163 -10.96 19.11 -6.30
CA GLY A 163 -12.17 19.31 -7.10
C GLY A 163 -12.26 18.63 -8.46
N ASP A 164 -11.18 18.09 -9.03
CA ASP A 164 -11.18 17.39 -10.32
C ASP A 164 -10.29 16.13 -10.27
N LEU A 165 -10.73 15.11 -9.52
CA LEU A 165 -10.30 13.76 -9.85
C LEU A 165 -10.99 13.40 -11.17
N VAL A 166 -10.19 13.29 -12.24
CA VAL A 166 -10.68 12.94 -13.58
C VAL A 166 -11.53 11.69 -13.46
N HIS A 167 -12.80 11.77 -13.87
CA HIS A 167 -13.68 10.59 -13.90
C HIS A 167 -13.02 9.51 -14.77
N GLY A 168 -12.50 8.45 -14.15
CA GLY A 168 -11.88 7.35 -14.86
C GLY A 168 -12.85 6.65 -15.81
N ALA A 169 -12.28 5.92 -16.77
CA ALA A 169 -13.03 4.84 -17.39
C ALA A 169 -13.27 3.77 -16.31
N MET A 170 -14.51 3.33 -16.16
CA MET A 170 -14.88 2.24 -15.26
C MET A 170 -15.07 0.97 -16.07
N GLN A 171 -15.00 -0.19 -15.43
CA GLN A 171 -15.36 -1.45 -16.06
C GLN A 171 -16.25 -2.32 -15.19
N ALA A 172 -17.39 -2.73 -15.74
CA ALA A 172 -18.25 -3.74 -15.16
C ALA A 172 -17.94 -5.11 -15.75
N VAL A 173 -17.49 -6.05 -14.92
CA VAL A 173 -17.38 -7.47 -15.25
C VAL A 173 -18.68 -8.16 -14.79
N VAL A 174 -19.47 -8.64 -15.74
CA VAL A 174 -20.75 -9.30 -15.46
C VAL A 174 -20.51 -10.78 -15.25
N LEU A 175 -20.87 -11.30 -14.08
CA LEU A 175 -20.59 -12.66 -13.63
C LEU A 175 -21.89 -13.40 -13.34
N ARG A 176 -22.06 -14.59 -13.92
CA ARG A 176 -23.17 -15.52 -13.64
C ARG A 176 -22.63 -16.73 -12.89
N PHE A 177 -23.44 -17.34 -12.03
CA PHE A 177 -23.08 -18.57 -11.33
C PHE A 177 -24.32 -19.45 -11.08
N ALA A 178 -24.11 -20.76 -10.94
CA ALA A 178 -25.16 -21.68 -10.53
C ALA A 178 -25.38 -21.59 -9.01
N VAL A 179 -26.64 -21.58 -8.57
CA VAL A 179 -26.99 -21.51 -7.14
C VAL A 179 -27.54 -22.86 -6.67
N PRO A 180 -27.10 -23.37 -5.51
CA PRO A 180 -27.65 -24.60 -4.93
C PRO A 180 -29.17 -24.59 -4.76
N ALA A 181 -29.79 -25.77 -4.85
CA ALA A 181 -31.23 -25.94 -4.66
C ALA A 181 -31.65 -25.93 -3.17
N VAL A 182 -30.70 -26.06 -2.23
CA VAL A 182 -30.96 -26.17 -0.78
C VAL A 182 -30.29 -25.01 -0.06
N LEU A 183 -31.10 -24.09 0.48
CA LEU A 183 -30.64 -22.83 1.08
C LEU A 183 -29.74 -23.04 2.31
N GLU A 184 -30.12 -23.97 3.18
CA GLU A 184 -29.42 -24.30 4.44
C GLU A 184 -27.99 -24.84 4.25
N LYS A 185 -27.62 -25.24 3.02
CA LYS A 185 -26.29 -25.75 2.67
C LYS A 185 -25.62 -24.95 1.55
N VAL A 186 -26.03 -23.70 1.34
CA VAL A 186 -25.42 -22.86 0.30
C VAL A 186 -23.94 -22.63 0.58
N VAL A 187 -23.56 -22.22 1.80
CA VAL A 187 -22.14 -21.98 2.12
C VAL A 187 -21.32 -23.27 2.06
N ASP A 188 -21.85 -24.39 2.59
CA ASP A 188 -21.26 -25.74 2.47
C ASP A 188 -20.92 -26.12 1.02
N HIS A 189 -21.82 -25.81 0.09
CA HIS A 189 -21.65 -26.10 -1.33
C HIS A 189 -20.69 -25.10 -1.99
N LEU A 190 -20.76 -23.82 -1.63
CA LEU A 190 -19.87 -22.80 -2.20
C LEU A 190 -18.41 -22.97 -1.76
N GLU A 191 -18.17 -23.54 -0.58
CA GLU A 191 -16.84 -24.00 -0.15
C GLU A 191 -16.55 -25.48 -0.50
N SER A 192 -17.36 -26.17 -1.32
CA SER A 192 -17.08 -27.58 -1.68
C SER A 192 -15.80 -27.76 -2.49
N ASN A 193 -15.38 -26.72 -3.20
CA ASN A 193 -14.13 -26.67 -3.97
C ASN A 193 -12.92 -26.16 -3.15
N VAL A 194 -13.11 -25.81 -1.87
CA VAL A 194 -11.99 -25.56 -0.95
C VAL A 194 -11.32 -26.89 -0.63
N ARG A 195 -10.02 -26.99 -0.95
CA ARG A 195 -9.20 -28.12 -0.52
C ARG A 195 -8.93 -27.96 0.96
N THR A 196 -9.16 -29.02 1.73
CA THR A 196 -8.91 -29.08 3.16
C THR A 196 -7.92 -30.18 3.48
N GLY A 197 -7.07 -29.98 4.48
CA GLY A 197 -6.07 -30.96 4.90
C GLY A 197 -4.76 -30.31 5.36
N LEU A 198 -3.73 -31.13 5.54
CA LEU A 198 -2.41 -30.66 5.87
C LEU A 198 -1.61 -30.33 4.60
N VAL A 199 -0.69 -29.37 4.70
CA VAL A 199 0.24 -28.97 3.63
C VAL A 199 1.66 -29.10 4.18
N HIS A 200 2.41 -30.11 3.74
CA HIS A 200 3.81 -30.27 4.12
C HIS A 200 4.68 -29.27 3.37
N VAL A 201 5.37 -28.39 4.10
CA VAL A 201 6.30 -27.40 3.58
C VAL A 201 7.72 -27.96 3.71
N THR A 202 8.35 -28.31 2.58
CA THR A 202 9.70 -28.93 2.57
C THR A 202 10.80 -28.00 2.06
N GLY A 203 10.53 -26.70 1.93
CA GLY A 203 11.52 -25.68 1.54
C GLY A 203 10.89 -24.36 1.13
N GLY A 204 11.73 -23.37 0.83
CA GLY A 204 11.35 -22.04 0.38
C GLY A 204 10.47 -22.00 -0.88
N PRO A 205 10.80 -22.70 -1.98
CA PRO A 205 9.99 -22.67 -3.20
C PRO A 205 8.53 -23.10 -2.95
N LEU A 206 7.56 -22.29 -3.38
CA LEU A 206 6.13 -22.55 -3.12
C LEU A 206 5.61 -23.84 -3.77
N ASP A 207 6.30 -24.37 -4.79
CA ASP A 207 5.98 -25.66 -5.37
C ASP A 207 6.45 -26.84 -4.49
N ALA A 208 7.31 -26.62 -3.49
CA ALA A 208 7.67 -27.60 -2.46
C ALA A 208 6.58 -27.76 -1.37
N TRP A 209 5.52 -26.95 -1.42
CA TRP A 209 4.43 -26.97 -0.44
C TRP A 209 3.35 -27.93 -0.93
N LYS A 210 3.31 -29.15 -0.39
CA LYS A 210 2.50 -30.27 -0.93
C LYS A 210 1.36 -30.67 0.02
N PRO A 211 0.12 -30.85 -0.48
CA PRO A 211 -0.95 -31.38 0.34
C PRO A 211 -0.67 -32.84 0.73
N VAL A 212 -0.97 -33.20 1.98
CA VAL A 212 -0.89 -34.55 2.54
C VAL A 212 -2.17 -34.87 3.31
N GLY A 213 -2.64 -36.12 3.23
CA GLY A 213 -3.93 -36.54 3.76
C GLY A 213 -3.98 -36.66 5.29
N SER A 214 -2.82 -36.84 5.94
CA SER A 214 -2.65 -36.80 7.39
C SER A 214 -1.16 -36.68 7.75
N ILE A 215 -0.85 -36.44 9.03
CA ILE A 215 0.54 -36.45 9.52
C ILE A 215 1.25 -37.79 9.29
N GLY A 216 0.52 -38.90 9.18
CA GLY A 216 1.09 -40.23 8.91
C GLY A 216 1.77 -40.35 7.54
N GLU A 217 1.45 -39.46 6.59
CA GLU A 217 2.06 -39.41 5.26
C GLU A 217 3.38 -38.62 5.22
N VAL A 218 3.71 -37.89 6.29
CA VAL A 218 4.90 -37.02 6.39
C VAL A 218 6.18 -37.85 6.60
N GLY A 219 6.07 -39.04 7.18
CA GLY A 219 7.21 -39.95 7.41
C GLY A 219 8.06 -39.60 8.64
N LEU A 220 7.44 -39.02 9.66
CA LEU A 220 8.10 -38.54 10.88
C LEU A 220 8.68 -39.67 11.76
N PRO A 221 9.78 -39.42 12.49
CA PRO A 221 10.35 -40.37 13.44
C PRO A 221 9.41 -40.62 14.64
N THR A 222 9.65 -41.70 15.39
CA THR A 222 8.83 -42.07 16.57
C THR A 222 9.66 -42.50 17.78
N ASP A 223 10.98 -42.33 17.72
CA ASP A 223 11.94 -42.69 18.77
C ASP A 223 12.24 -41.52 19.73
N HIS A 224 11.79 -40.31 19.38
CA HIS A 224 11.88 -39.09 20.19
C HIS A 224 10.60 -38.23 20.03
N PRO A 225 10.35 -37.23 20.91
CA PRO A 225 9.28 -36.26 20.70
C PRO A 225 9.57 -35.39 19.48
N VAL A 226 8.60 -35.31 18.56
CA VAL A 226 8.74 -34.70 17.24
C VAL A 226 8.29 -33.24 17.27
N ARG A 227 9.14 -32.34 16.80
CA ARG A 227 8.88 -30.91 16.70
C ARG A 227 8.15 -30.58 15.41
N VAL A 228 6.94 -30.05 15.52
CA VAL A 228 6.12 -29.62 14.39
C VAL A 228 5.84 -28.12 14.48
N LEU A 229 6.12 -27.40 13.40
CA LEU A 229 5.63 -26.03 13.22
C LEU A 229 4.32 -26.06 12.44
N LEU A 230 3.23 -25.60 13.04
CA LEU A 230 1.92 -25.52 12.42
C LEU A 230 1.63 -24.09 11.92
N LEU A 231 1.21 -23.96 10.66
CA LEU A 231 0.81 -22.70 10.02
C LEU A 231 -0.71 -22.68 9.80
N VAL A 232 -1.43 -21.81 10.53
CA VAL A 232 -2.91 -21.75 10.51
C VAL A 232 -3.41 -20.44 9.89
N HIS A 233 -4.02 -20.52 8.71
CA HIS A 233 -4.41 -19.33 7.94
C HIS A 233 -5.74 -18.70 8.40
N GLY A 234 -6.01 -17.48 7.91
CA GLY A 234 -7.24 -16.73 8.17
C GLY A 234 -8.37 -16.93 7.14
N THR A 235 -9.42 -16.12 7.28
CA THR A 235 -10.61 -16.09 6.41
C THR A 235 -10.25 -15.89 4.93
N PHE A 236 -10.95 -16.60 4.03
CA PHE A 236 -10.73 -16.61 2.58
C PHE A 236 -9.34 -17.09 2.10
N SER A 237 -8.44 -17.50 3.01
CA SER A 237 -7.04 -17.78 2.67
C SER A 237 -6.74 -19.27 2.50
N SER A 238 -5.46 -19.59 2.35
CA SER A 238 -4.86 -20.93 2.41
C SER A 238 -3.46 -20.82 3.00
N THR A 239 -2.79 -21.94 3.24
CA THR A 239 -1.39 -21.99 3.70
C THR A 239 -0.49 -21.16 2.79
N VAL A 240 -0.54 -21.42 1.48
CA VAL A 240 0.23 -20.65 0.47
C VAL A 240 -0.24 -19.19 0.42
N GLY A 241 -1.55 -18.93 0.55
CA GLY A 241 -2.14 -17.59 0.50
C GLY A 241 -1.70 -16.67 1.64
N ALA A 242 -1.63 -17.20 2.87
CA ALA A 242 -1.24 -16.43 4.06
C ALA A 242 0.28 -16.40 4.28
N PHE A 243 0.96 -17.54 4.14
CA PHE A 243 2.36 -17.68 4.57
C PHE A 243 3.36 -17.68 3.42
N GLY A 244 2.93 -17.76 2.16
CA GLY A 244 3.83 -17.75 1.00
C GLY A 244 4.72 -16.51 0.91
N ALA A 245 4.29 -15.38 1.49
CA ALA A 245 5.11 -14.18 1.64
C ALA A 245 6.44 -14.42 2.37
N LEU A 246 6.47 -15.33 3.37
CA LEU A 246 7.69 -15.70 4.11
C LEU A 246 8.80 -16.26 3.21
N ALA A 247 8.45 -16.83 2.05
CA ALA A 247 9.40 -17.39 1.10
C ALA A 247 9.87 -16.40 0.02
N VAL A 248 9.07 -15.36 -0.27
CA VAL A 248 9.27 -14.48 -1.45
C VAL A 248 9.56 -13.02 -1.08
N THR A 249 9.63 -12.70 0.21
CA THR A 249 9.93 -11.34 0.70
C THR A 249 11.40 -10.99 0.48
N PRO A 250 11.71 -9.91 -0.27
CA PRO A 250 13.09 -9.46 -0.45
C PRO A 250 13.76 -9.10 0.88
N GLY A 251 14.95 -9.63 1.13
CA GLY A 251 15.68 -9.47 2.40
C GLY A 251 15.33 -10.49 3.49
N ALA A 252 14.44 -11.45 3.21
CA ALA A 252 14.14 -12.61 4.06
C ALA A 252 14.40 -13.95 3.35
N GLU A 253 15.25 -13.95 2.32
CA GLU A 253 15.59 -15.15 1.54
C GLU A 253 16.13 -16.27 2.45
N GLY A 254 15.58 -17.48 2.29
CA GLY A 254 15.94 -18.64 3.10
C GLY A 254 15.29 -18.71 4.49
N PHE A 255 14.39 -17.80 4.86
CA PHE A 255 13.69 -17.87 6.15
C PHE A 255 12.83 -19.15 6.27
N VAL A 256 12.08 -19.52 5.24
CA VAL A 256 11.31 -20.78 5.23
C VAL A 256 12.22 -22.01 5.27
N ASP A 257 13.37 -21.99 4.60
CA ASP A 257 14.36 -23.08 4.72
C ASP A 257 14.94 -23.18 6.14
N THR A 258 15.05 -22.05 6.86
CA THR A 258 15.43 -22.03 8.29
C THR A 258 14.34 -22.68 9.15
N LEU A 259 13.06 -22.41 8.88
CA LEU A 259 11.95 -23.08 9.56
C LEU A 259 11.98 -24.60 9.28
N VAL A 260 12.21 -25.01 8.03
CA VAL A 260 12.29 -26.44 7.66
C VAL A 260 13.50 -27.13 8.28
N ALA A 261 14.60 -26.42 8.56
CA ALA A 261 15.77 -26.97 9.25
C ALA A 261 15.62 -27.04 10.79
N ALA A 262 14.75 -26.22 11.39
CA ALA A 262 14.56 -26.12 12.84
C ALA A 262 13.48 -27.09 13.40
N TYR A 263 12.72 -27.74 12.54
CA TYR A 263 11.60 -28.62 12.91
C TYR A 263 11.65 -29.93 12.12
N ASP A 264 11.13 -31.01 12.69
CA ASP A 264 10.99 -32.30 11.99
C ASP A 264 9.95 -32.24 10.86
N ALA A 265 8.95 -31.36 11.00
CA ALA A 265 8.11 -30.92 9.90
C ALA A 265 7.55 -29.51 10.10
N VAL A 266 7.36 -28.80 8.98
CA VAL A 266 6.55 -27.59 8.89
C VAL A 266 5.26 -27.94 8.14
N LEU A 267 4.11 -27.79 8.80
CA LEU A 267 2.81 -28.18 8.29
C LEU A 267 1.88 -26.96 8.25
N GLY A 268 1.27 -26.68 7.10
CA GLY A 268 0.10 -25.83 7.00
C GLY A 268 -1.20 -26.58 7.23
N PHE A 269 -2.25 -25.88 7.66
CA PHE A 269 -3.61 -26.43 7.78
C PHE A 269 -4.59 -25.64 6.91
N ASP A 270 -4.87 -26.19 5.73
CA ASP A 270 -5.89 -25.67 4.81
C ASP A 270 -7.28 -26.11 5.28
N HIS A 271 -8.18 -25.14 5.50
CA HIS A 271 -9.50 -25.40 6.09
C HIS A 271 -10.58 -24.46 5.57
N ARG A 272 -11.86 -24.85 5.73
CA ARG A 272 -13.02 -24.03 5.36
C ARG A 272 -13.21 -22.88 6.35
N THR A 273 -13.52 -21.70 5.83
CA THR A 273 -13.51 -20.46 6.63
C THR A 273 -14.88 -19.80 6.77
N LEU A 274 -15.89 -20.21 5.99
CA LEU A 274 -17.23 -19.61 5.97
C LEU A 274 -18.32 -20.58 6.47
N SER A 275 -18.31 -21.81 5.97
CA SER A 275 -19.29 -22.86 6.27
C SER A 275 -19.08 -23.54 7.62
N VAL A 276 -17.88 -23.41 8.19
CA VAL A 276 -17.44 -24.12 9.39
C VAL A 276 -16.95 -23.12 10.43
N ASP A 277 -17.27 -23.36 11.71
CA ASP A 277 -16.76 -22.59 12.85
C ASP A 277 -15.31 -22.99 13.24
N PRO A 278 -14.57 -22.14 13.99
CA PRO A 278 -13.18 -22.42 14.33
C PRO A 278 -12.98 -23.64 15.24
N GLU A 279 -13.95 -24.02 16.08
CA GLU A 279 -13.82 -25.18 16.96
C GLU A 279 -13.95 -26.48 16.15
N ARG A 280 -14.85 -26.53 15.18
CA ARG A 280 -14.94 -27.66 14.26
C ARG A 280 -13.70 -27.76 13.37
N ASN A 281 -13.12 -26.65 12.89
CA ASN A 281 -11.82 -26.72 12.22
C ASN A 281 -10.72 -27.26 13.14
N ALA A 282 -10.73 -26.92 14.43
CA ALA A 282 -9.77 -27.45 15.40
C ALA A 282 -9.94 -28.97 15.65
N ARG A 283 -11.17 -29.50 15.57
CA ARG A 283 -11.42 -30.97 15.57
C ARG A 283 -10.92 -31.62 14.29
N GLU A 284 -11.19 -31.01 13.12
CA GLU A 284 -10.69 -31.48 11.82
C GLU A 284 -9.13 -31.50 11.80
N LEU A 285 -8.47 -30.53 12.43
CA LEU A 285 -7.02 -30.52 12.65
C LEU A 285 -6.56 -31.68 13.58
N LEU A 286 -7.27 -31.93 14.68
CA LEU A 286 -6.97 -33.05 15.56
C LEU A 286 -7.04 -34.38 14.80
N ASP A 287 -8.10 -34.62 14.04
CA ASP A 287 -8.30 -35.84 13.23
C ASP A 287 -7.14 -36.08 12.23
N LEU A 288 -6.53 -35.01 11.72
CA LEU A 288 -5.38 -35.05 10.80
C LEU A 288 -4.04 -35.33 11.51
N LEU A 289 -3.96 -35.08 12.82
CA LEU A 289 -2.79 -35.28 13.68
C LEU A 289 -2.84 -36.60 14.48
N GLU A 290 -4.03 -37.11 14.82
CA GLU A 290 -4.22 -38.38 15.56
C GLU A 290 -3.54 -39.62 14.96
N PRO A 291 -3.33 -39.76 13.63
CA PRO A 291 -2.61 -40.90 13.06
C PRO A 291 -1.13 -41.02 13.48
N PHE A 292 -0.54 -40.02 14.13
CA PHE A 292 0.84 -40.10 14.63
C PHE A 292 0.94 -40.84 15.97
N GLY A 293 1.65 -41.97 15.97
CA GLY A 293 1.81 -42.83 17.16
C GLY A 293 2.88 -42.39 18.17
N GLY A 294 3.60 -41.29 17.92
CA GLY A 294 4.66 -40.78 18.78
C GLY A 294 4.19 -39.73 19.79
N GLU A 295 5.09 -38.82 20.16
CA GLU A 295 4.79 -37.62 20.96
C GLU A 295 5.11 -36.36 20.14
N LEU A 296 4.24 -35.36 20.18
CA LEU A 296 4.38 -34.11 19.41
C LEU A 296 4.71 -32.93 20.33
N VAL A 297 5.57 -32.05 19.85
CA VAL A 297 5.82 -30.70 20.38
C VAL A 297 5.42 -29.72 19.27
N ILE A 298 4.30 -29.04 19.46
CA ILE A 298 3.69 -28.19 18.42
C ILE A 298 3.96 -26.72 18.74
N ASP A 299 4.70 -26.05 17.86
CA ASP A 299 4.76 -24.59 17.81
C ASP A 299 3.81 -24.11 16.69
N VAL A 300 3.20 -22.93 16.84
CA VAL A 300 2.16 -22.44 15.91
C VAL A 300 2.45 -21.01 15.47
N ILE A 301 2.36 -20.73 14.16
CA ILE A 301 2.16 -19.38 13.63
C ILE A 301 0.75 -19.33 13.03
N THR A 302 -0.02 -18.31 13.37
CA THR A 302 -1.39 -18.17 12.89
C THR A 302 -1.74 -16.75 12.49
N HIS A 303 -2.70 -16.63 11.57
CA HIS A 303 -3.15 -15.35 11.01
C HIS A 303 -4.66 -15.15 11.18
N SER A 304 -5.09 -13.96 11.59
CA SER A 304 -6.50 -13.55 11.53
C SER A 304 -7.43 -14.56 12.23
N ARG A 305 -8.51 -15.01 11.58
CA ARG A 305 -9.42 -16.08 12.05
C ARG A 305 -8.72 -17.35 12.53
N GLY A 306 -7.56 -17.67 11.98
CA GLY A 306 -6.76 -18.83 12.41
C GLY A 306 -6.40 -18.77 13.90
N GLY A 307 -6.33 -17.57 14.49
CA GLY A 307 -6.15 -17.39 15.93
C GLY A 307 -7.25 -18.05 16.74
N LEU A 308 -8.52 -17.95 16.30
CA LEU A 308 -9.65 -18.64 16.94
C LEU A 308 -9.61 -20.15 16.73
N VAL A 309 -9.10 -20.64 15.59
CA VAL A 309 -8.88 -22.08 15.34
C VAL A 309 -7.80 -22.60 16.28
N THR A 310 -6.68 -21.89 16.38
CA THR A 310 -5.55 -22.22 17.26
C THR A 310 -5.97 -22.20 18.73
N ARG A 311 -6.66 -21.14 19.19
CA ARG A 311 -7.24 -21.06 20.54
C ARG A 311 -8.19 -22.24 20.82
N SER A 312 -9.12 -22.54 19.90
CA SER A 312 -10.03 -23.69 20.05
C SER A 312 -9.27 -25.02 20.14
N PHE A 313 -8.22 -25.20 19.34
CA PHE A 313 -7.35 -26.38 19.37
C PHE A 313 -6.63 -26.51 20.71
N VAL A 314 -5.92 -25.47 21.15
CA VAL A 314 -5.06 -25.50 22.34
C VAL A 314 -5.85 -25.46 23.65
N GLU A 315 -6.91 -24.65 23.74
CA GLU A 315 -7.68 -24.43 24.97
C GLU A 315 -8.80 -25.47 25.20
N SER A 316 -9.40 -26.02 24.13
CA SER A 316 -10.61 -26.85 24.21
C SER A 316 -10.45 -28.27 23.64
N VAL A 317 -10.00 -28.40 22.39
CA VAL A 317 -10.01 -29.68 21.67
C VAL A 317 -8.87 -30.60 22.11
N LEU A 318 -7.63 -30.12 22.06
CA LEU A 318 -6.44 -30.91 22.42
C LEU A 318 -6.46 -31.36 23.90
N PRO A 319 -6.84 -30.54 24.90
CA PRO A 319 -6.91 -30.96 26.29
C PRO A 319 -7.92 -32.08 26.57
N ALA A 320 -8.94 -32.25 25.72
CA ALA A 320 -9.95 -33.29 25.80
C ALA A 320 -9.63 -34.54 24.95
N SER A 321 -8.56 -34.50 24.14
CA SER A 321 -8.17 -35.58 23.21
C SER A 321 -7.28 -36.64 23.85
N GLY A 322 -7.07 -37.75 23.13
CA GLY A 322 -6.07 -38.77 23.48
C GLY A 322 -4.69 -38.54 22.85
N LEU A 323 -4.51 -37.48 22.05
CA LEU A 323 -3.27 -37.21 21.33
C LEU A 323 -2.15 -36.82 22.31
N ARG A 324 -1.00 -37.50 22.18
CA ARG A 324 0.22 -37.17 22.93
C ARG A 324 0.89 -35.93 22.32
N ALA A 325 0.32 -34.76 22.52
CA ALA A 325 0.91 -33.50 22.09
C ALA A 325 1.07 -32.49 23.23
N THR A 326 2.13 -31.71 23.14
CA THR A 326 2.37 -30.49 23.92
C THR A 326 2.44 -29.30 22.95
N VAL A 327 2.14 -28.10 23.46
CA VAL A 327 2.17 -26.87 22.65
C VAL A 327 3.22 -25.95 23.27
N GLY A 328 4.21 -25.54 22.47
CA GLY A 328 5.35 -24.74 22.91
C GLY A 328 5.04 -23.24 22.79
N SER A 329 5.37 -22.66 21.64
CA SER A 329 5.14 -21.26 21.29
C SER A 329 3.94 -21.12 20.34
N VAL A 330 3.07 -20.13 20.59
CA VAL A 330 1.98 -19.74 19.69
C VAL A 330 2.13 -18.27 19.31
N VAL A 331 2.28 -17.98 18.01
CA VAL A 331 2.40 -16.62 17.48
C VAL A 331 1.10 -16.21 16.79
N LEU A 332 0.32 -15.36 17.46
CA LEU A 332 -0.94 -14.77 17.01
C LEU A 332 -0.66 -13.51 16.18
N VAL A 333 -0.75 -13.59 14.86
CA VAL A 333 -0.54 -12.44 13.95
C VAL A 333 -1.91 -11.91 13.49
N ALA A 334 -2.21 -10.64 13.82
CA ALA A 334 -3.48 -10.00 13.43
C ALA A 334 -4.75 -10.78 13.83
N ALA A 335 -4.68 -11.58 14.90
CA ALA A 335 -5.69 -12.57 15.22
C ALA A 335 -7.03 -11.95 15.66
N THR A 336 -8.16 -12.54 15.28
CA THR A 336 -9.50 -12.04 15.67
C THR A 336 -9.91 -12.53 17.06
N ASN A 337 -9.05 -12.38 18.08
CA ASN A 337 -9.23 -13.08 19.36
C ASN A 337 -10.50 -12.64 20.13
N ALA A 338 -10.86 -11.35 20.07
CA ALA A 338 -12.16 -10.83 20.52
C ALA A 338 -13.13 -10.53 19.36
N GLY A 339 -12.85 -11.04 18.16
CA GLY A 339 -13.62 -10.81 16.95
C GLY A 339 -13.15 -9.62 16.09
N THR A 340 -13.98 -9.22 15.12
CA THR A 340 -13.84 -8.02 14.28
C THR A 340 -15.23 -7.53 13.87
N HIS A 341 -15.47 -6.21 13.89
CA HIS A 341 -16.74 -5.64 13.44
C HIS A 341 -17.09 -5.98 11.98
N LEU A 342 -16.12 -6.26 11.10
CA LEU A 342 -16.41 -6.71 9.73
C LEU A 342 -17.10 -8.08 9.65
N ALA A 343 -17.12 -8.84 10.75
CA ALA A 343 -17.84 -10.10 10.85
C ALA A 343 -19.36 -9.91 11.04
N ASP A 344 -19.84 -8.69 11.35
CA ASP A 344 -21.27 -8.45 11.49
C ASP A 344 -21.97 -8.50 10.11
N PRO A 345 -23.16 -9.16 9.99
CA PRO A 345 -23.83 -9.39 8.71
C PRO A 345 -24.09 -8.15 7.86
N GLU A 346 -24.27 -7.01 8.53
CA GLU A 346 -24.50 -5.69 7.94
C GLU A 346 -23.27 -5.17 7.15
N ARG A 347 -22.06 -5.62 7.54
CA ARG A 347 -20.76 -5.19 6.97
C ARG A 347 -20.14 -6.21 6.02
N TRP A 348 -20.80 -7.35 5.76
CA TRP A 348 -20.26 -8.38 4.86
C TRP A 348 -20.03 -7.88 3.42
N HIS A 349 -20.74 -6.81 2.99
CA HIS A 349 -20.48 -6.16 1.71
C HIS A 349 -19.16 -5.37 1.73
N ASP A 350 -18.90 -4.63 2.80
CA ASP A 350 -17.65 -3.88 2.97
C ASP A 350 -16.46 -4.83 3.13
N LEU A 351 -16.66 -5.97 3.82
CA LEU A 351 -15.68 -7.05 3.96
C LEU A 351 -15.22 -7.61 2.60
N VAL A 352 -16.16 -7.93 1.69
CA VAL A 352 -15.79 -8.49 0.36
C VAL A 352 -15.08 -7.47 -0.51
N ASP A 353 -15.51 -6.21 -0.50
CA ASP A 353 -14.86 -5.13 -1.26
C ASP A 353 -13.46 -4.87 -0.70
N LEU A 354 -13.30 -4.77 0.61
CA LEU A 354 -12.02 -4.48 1.25
C LEU A 354 -11.01 -5.61 1.04
N TYR A 355 -11.38 -6.87 1.27
CA TYR A 355 -10.49 -8.01 0.99
C TYR A 355 -10.09 -8.11 -0.49
N THR A 356 -11.03 -7.83 -1.41
CA THR A 356 -10.74 -7.81 -2.86
C THR A 356 -9.66 -6.77 -3.16
N ASN A 357 -9.82 -5.54 -2.66
CA ASN A 357 -8.86 -4.46 -2.90
C ASN A 357 -7.50 -4.71 -2.25
N LEU A 358 -7.47 -5.05 -0.96
CA LEU A 358 -6.22 -5.25 -0.23
C LEU A 358 -5.35 -6.36 -0.86
N VAL A 359 -5.97 -7.48 -1.25
CA VAL A 359 -5.22 -8.59 -1.83
C VAL A 359 -4.74 -8.30 -3.25
N LEU A 360 -5.52 -7.57 -4.06
CA LEU A 360 -5.06 -7.13 -5.38
C LEU A 360 -3.88 -6.15 -5.28
N VAL A 361 -3.90 -5.24 -4.31
CA VAL A 361 -2.80 -4.32 -4.04
C VAL A 361 -1.53 -5.05 -3.57
N THR A 362 -1.64 -5.85 -2.50
CA THR A 362 -0.47 -6.57 -1.94
C THR A 362 0.09 -7.59 -2.93
N ALA A 363 -0.77 -8.32 -3.65
CA ALA A 363 -0.30 -9.26 -4.65
C ALA A 363 0.33 -8.55 -5.86
N GLY A 364 -0.11 -7.34 -6.24
CA GLY A 364 0.36 -6.64 -7.44
C GLY A 364 1.90 -6.52 -7.57
N GLY A 365 2.63 -6.43 -6.45
CA GLY A 365 4.10 -6.48 -6.46
C GLY A 365 4.68 -7.81 -6.92
N LEU A 366 4.00 -8.93 -6.62
CA LEU A 366 4.38 -10.29 -6.99
C LEU A 366 4.06 -10.64 -8.45
N ALA A 367 3.18 -9.87 -9.12
CA ALA A 367 2.85 -10.07 -10.54
C ALA A 367 4.06 -9.85 -11.48
N LEU A 368 5.08 -9.11 -11.02
CA LEU A 368 6.31 -8.81 -11.75
C LEU A 368 7.41 -9.87 -11.57
N VAL A 369 7.20 -10.89 -10.72
CA VAL A 369 8.18 -11.96 -10.47
C VAL A 369 8.14 -12.97 -11.63
N PRO A 370 9.29 -13.34 -12.25
CA PRO A 370 9.34 -14.32 -13.32
C PRO A 370 8.67 -15.65 -12.94
N GLY A 371 7.59 -15.99 -13.65
CA GLY A 371 6.82 -17.22 -13.44
C GLY A 371 5.41 -17.01 -12.88
N GLY A 372 5.10 -15.88 -12.24
CA GLY A 372 3.74 -15.43 -11.87
C GLY A 372 2.88 -16.33 -10.96
N ALA A 373 3.30 -17.57 -10.69
CA ALA A 373 2.47 -18.58 -10.04
C ALA A 373 2.12 -18.23 -8.57
N ALA A 374 3.02 -17.54 -7.86
CA ALA A 374 2.77 -17.04 -6.51
C ALA A 374 1.58 -16.06 -6.48
N PHE A 375 1.54 -15.12 -7.43
CA PHE A 375 0.43 -14.17 -7.60
C PHE A 375 -0.89 -14.91 -7.82
N GLY A 376 -0.94 -15.81 -8.81
CA GLY A 376 -2.15 -16.57 -9.16
C GLY A 376 -2.64 -17.46 -8.02
N ALA A 377 -1.74 -18.06 -7.23
CA ALA A 377 -2.10 -18.87 -6.06
C ALA A 377 -2.72 -18.03 -4.93
N ILE A 378 -2.11 -16.90 -4.59
CA ILE A 378 -2.57 -15.99 -3.51
C ILE A 378 -3.93 -15.37 -3.89
N VAL A 379 -4.00 -14.71 -5.05
CA VAL A 379 -5.23 -14.08 -5.54
C VAL A 379 -6.33 -15.13 -5.76
N GLY A 380 -5.99 -16.29 -6.32
CA GLY A 380 -6.92 -17.39 -6.52
C GLY A 380 -7.53 -17.93 -5.23
N GLY A 381 -6.76 -17.99 -4.13
CA GLY A 381 -7.26 -18.37 -2.81
C GLY A 381 -8.36 -17.43 -2.33
N VAL A 382 -8.02 -16.14 -2.25
CA VAL A 382 -8.92 -15.10 -1.74
C VAL A 382 -10.16 -14.94 -2.62
N VAL A 383 -10.00 -14.92 -3.95
CA VAL A 383 -11.12 -14.76 -4.89
C VAL A 383 -12.12 -15.93 -4.81
N ARG A 384 -11.66 -17.16 -4.49
CA ARG A 384 -12.58 -18.28 -4.20
C ARG A 384 -13.39 -18.02 -2.94
N GLY A 385 -12.75 -17.62 -1.84
CA GLY A 385 -13.41 -17.34 -0.57
C GLY A 385 -14.39 -16.16 -0.65
N VAL A 386 -13.92 -15.02 -1.16
CA VAL A 386 -14.74 -13.83 -1.41
C VAL A 386 -15.89 -14.17 -2.37
N GLY A 387 -15.60 -14.90 -3.44
CA GLY A 387 -16.60 -15.37 -4.40
C GLY A 387 -17.70 -16.22 -3.76
N ALA A 388 -17.37 -17.11 -2.83
CA ALA A 388 -18.35 -17.87 -2.06
C ALA A 388 -19.26 -16.95 -1.21
N LEU A 389 -18.70 -15.95 -0.51
CA LEU A 389 -19.53 -15.02 0.27
C LEU A 389 -20.41 -14.13 -0.62
N VAL A 390 -19.87 -13.61 -1.74
CA VAL A 390 -20.64 -12.81 -2.71
C VAL A 390 -21.82 -13.61 -3.30
N LYS A 391 -21.59 -14.87 -3.67
CA LYS A 391 -22.65 -15.76 -4.18
C LYS A 391 -23.74 -16.02 -3.14
N TYR A 392 -23.35 -16.19 -1.87
CA TYR A 392 -24.29 -16.28 -0.76
C TYR A 392 -25.10 -14.98 -0.61
N LEU A 393 -24.44 -13.82 -0.55
CA LEU A 393 -25.07 -12.50 -0.41
C LEU A 393 -26.05 -12.16 -1.55
N ALA A 394 -25.78 -12.62 -2.78
CA ALA A 394 -26.67 -12.43 -3.92
C ALA A 394 -27.90 -13.36 -3.89
N SER A 395 -27.72 -14.59 -3.40
CA SER A 395 -28.71 -15.67 -3.51
C SER A 395 -29.61 -15.84 -2.28
N CYS A 396 -29.16 -15.37 -1.12
CA CYS A 396 -29.76 -15.63 0.18
C CYS A 396 -30.28 -14.34 0.80
N ALA A 397 -31.50 -14.37 1.35
CA ALA A 397 -31.93 -13.33 2.28
C ALA A 397 -31.12 -13.47 3.56
N ALA A 398 -30.30 -12.47 3.88
CA ALA A 398 -29.41 -12.50 5.04
C ALA A 398 -30.21 -12.75 6.34
N GLY A 399 -29.77 -13.74 7.09
CA GLY A 399 -30.13 -13.97 8.48
C GLY A 399 -28.84 -14.15 9.28
N ASP A 400 -28.89 -13.77 10.56
CA ASP A 400 -27.72 -13.32 11.31
C ASP A 400 -26.63 -14.38 11.56
N ASP A 401 -26.97 -15.67 11.42
CA ASP A 401 -26.09 -16.82 11.65
C ASP A 401 -25.83 -17.66 10.38
N GLY A 402 -26.19 -17.16 9.19
CA GLY A 402 -26.14 -17.93 7.94
C GLY A 402 -24.74 -18.32 7.42
N VAL A 403 -23.67 -17.80 8.03
CA VAL A 403 -22.26 -18.07 7.69
C VAL A 403 -21.48 -18.33 8.99
N PRO A 404 -21.45 -19.58 9.50
CA PRO A 404 -20.90 -19.91 10.83
C PRO A 404 -19.46 -19.44 11.07
N GLY A 405 -18.62 -19.52 10.05
CA GLY A 405 -17.22 -19.13 10.13
C GLY A 405 -16.98 -17.62 10.25
N LEU A 406 -17.93 -16.79 9.78
CA LEU A 406 -17.95 -15.35 10.04
C LEU A 406 -18.64 -15.04 11.37
N ALA A 407 -19.79 -15.67 11.64
CA ALA A 407 -20.53 -15.46 12.90
C ALA A 407 -19.66 -15.73 14.14
N ALA A 408 -18.73 -16.69 14.06
CA ALA A 408 -17.75 -16.99 15.10
C ALA A 408 -16.73 -15.87 15.38
N MET A 409 -16.55 -14.90 14.47
CA MET A 409 -15.66 -13.75 14.61
C MET A 409 -16.39 -12.46 15.05
N ARG A 410 -17.68 -12.51 15.38
CA ARG A 410 -18.42 -11.31 15.81
C ARG A 410 -17.97 -10.87 17.21
N PRO A 411 -17.64 -9.58 17.45
CA PRO A 411 -17.29 -9.07 18.77
C PRO A 411 -18.41 -9.31 19.78
N GLY A 412 -18.08 -9.86 20.96
CA GLY A 412 -19.08 -10.28 21.95
C GLY A 412 -20.04 -11.39 21.48
N GLY A 413 -19.78 -12.01 20.33
CA GLY A 413 -20.57 -13.11 19.79
C GLY A 413 -20.50 -14.37 20.65
N ALA A 414 -21.46 -15.27 20.46
CA ALA A 414 -21.60 -16.50 21.26
C ALA A 414 -20.34 -17.38 21.24
N PHE A 415 -19.64 -17.45 20.10
CA PHE A 415 -18.41 -18.24 19.96
C PHE A 415 -17.26 -17.66 20.79
N VAL A 416 -16.93 -16.37 20.58
CA VAL A 416 -15.87 -15.66 21.33
C VAL A 416 -16.14 -15.72 22.83
N THR A 417 -17.38 -15.46 23.23
CA THR A 417 -17.79 -15.50 24.65
C THR A 417 -17.68 -16.90 25.26
N ALA A 418 -18.01 -17.96 24.50
CA ALA A 418 -17.85 -19.34 24.96
C ALA A 418 -16.37 -19.72 25.08
N LEU A 419 -15.53 -19.30 24.12
CA LEU A 419 -14.09 -19.56 24.12
C LEU A 419 -13.37 -18.82 25.26
N ASP A 420 -13.72 -17.56 25.53
CA ASP A 420 -13.17 -16.79 26.66
C ASP A 420 -13.67 -17.29 28.03
N ALA A 421 -14.80 -18.01 28.07
CA ALA A 421 -15.27 -18.68 29.28
C ALA A 421 -14.51 -19.99 29.58
N VAL A 422 -13.74 -20.53 28.61
CA VAL A 422 -12.89 -21.70 28.84
C VAL A 422 -11.78 -21.31 29.82
N ARG A 423 -11.66 -22.06 30.90
CA ARG A 423 -10.53 -21.97 31.84
C ARG A 423 -9.60 -23.15 31.56
N PRO A 424 -8.43 -22.94 30.92
CA PRO A 424 -7.48 -24.02 30.74
C PRO A 424 -7.08 -24.57 32.12
N ALA A 425 -7.11 -25.90 32.26
CA ALA A 425 -6.61 -26.54 33.46
C ALA A 425 -5.10 -26.23 33.58
N ARG A 426 -4.69 -25.61 34.69
CA ARG A 426 -3.32 -25.14 34.89
C ARG A 426 -2.32 -26.32 34.77
N ARG A 427 -1.53 -26.35 33.70
CA ARG A 427 -0.51 -27.38 33.43
C ARG A 427 0.88 -26.86 33.79
N GLU A 428 1.80 -27.78 34.07
CA GLU A 428 3.20 -27.44 34.41
C GLU A 428 3.98 -26.90 33.21
N ASN A 429 3.60 -27.32 32.00
CA ASN A 429 4.09 -26.79 30.72
C ASN A 429 2.94 -26.04 30.02
N GLU A 430 2.78 -24.75 30.32
CA GLU A 430 1.82 -23.86 29.66
C GLU A 430 2.45 -23.24 28.39
N ALA A 431 1.69 -23.18 27.30
CA ALA A 431 2.18 -22.63 26.04
C ALA A 431 2.53 -21.13 26.17
N SER A 432 3.60 -20.69 25.50
CA SER A 432 3.99 -19.28 25.43
C SER A 432 3.28 -18.58 24.28
N TRP A 433 2.41 -17.63 24.62
CA TRP A 433 1.61 -16.89 23.64
C TRP A 433 2.28 -15.58 23.27
N TYR A 434 2.44 -15.34 21.98
CA TYR A 434 3.01 -14.12 21.44
C TYR A 434 2.01 -13.45 20.50
N VAL A 435 1.97 -12.12 20.48
CA VAL A 435 1.02 -11.35 19.67
C VAL A 435 1.74 -10.36 18.77
N VAL A 436 1.38 -10.30 17.49
CA VAL A 436 1.80 -9.26 16.55
C VAL A 436 0.58 -8.40 16.18
N THR A 437 0.67 -7.09 16.42
CA THR A 437 -0.42 -6.14 16.17
C THR A 437 0.03 -4.97 15.30
N SER A 438 -0.90 -4.41 14.52
CA SER A 438 -0.70 -3.20 13.72
C SER A 438 -1.89 -2.26 13.92
N ASP A 439 -1.67 -1.00 13.61
CA ASP A 439 -2.65 0.06 13.53
C ASP A 439 -2.33 0.83 12.25
N PHE A 440 -3.15 0.67 11.21
CA PHE A 440 -2.84 1.10 9.86
C PHE A 440 -3.64 2.34 9.47
N HIS A 441 -2.94 3.39 9.03
CA HIS A 441 -3.54 4.60 8.51
C HIS A 441 -2.87 5.02 7.20
N VAL A 442 -3.67 5.47 6.24
CA VAL A 442 -3.17 6.08 5.00
C VAL A 442 -2.72 7.51 5.27
N SER A 443 -1.49 7.83 4.87
CA SER A 443 -0.99 9.22 4.86
C SER A 443 -1.35 9.89 3.54
N LEU A 444 -2.07 11.02 3.56
CA LEU A 444 -2.31 11.84 2.37
C LEU A 444 -1.40 13.08 2.37
N PHE A 445 -0.83 13.38 1.21
CA PHE A 445 -0.04 14.58 0.91
C PHE A 445 -0.64 15.30 -0.31
N ASP A 446 -0.15 16.49 -0.64
CA ASP A 446 -0.73 17.32 -1.72
C ASP A 446 -0.61 16.65 -3.11
N ASP A 447 0.51 15.97 -3.37
CA ASP A 447 0.86 15.34 -4.65
C ASP A 447 0.89 13.81 -4.62
N HIS A 448 1.01 13.18 -3.45
CA HIS A 448 1.09 11.73 -3.28
C HIS A 448 0.36 11.22 -2.01
N HIS A 449 0.41 9.91 -1.77
CA HIS A 449 -0.05 9.27 -0.55
C HIS A 449 0.90 8.12 -0.18
N ASN A 450 0.80 7.63 1.06
CA ASN A 450 1.36 6.36 1.48
C ASN A 450 0.28 5.39 1.97
N PRO A 451 0.42 4.09 1.69
CA PRO A 451 1.50 3.48 0.91
C PRO A 451 1.27 3.68 -0.62
N PRO A 452 2.35 3.85 -1.42
CA PRO A 452 2.25 4.28 -2.81
C PRO A 452 1.66 3.23 -3.77
N GLU A 453 1.62 1.96 -3.38
CA GLU A 453 0.99 0.89 -4.14
C GLU A 453 -0.55 0.89 -4.10
N PHE A 454 -1.17 1.65 -3.19
CA PHE A 454 -2.62 1.79 -3.14
C PHE A 454 -3.10 2.66 -4.33
N PRO A 455 -4.22 2.33 -4.99
CA PRO A 455 -4.86 3.26 -5.92
C PRO A 455 -5.25 4.56 -5.20
N ARG A 456 -5.06 5.73 -5.83
CA ARG A 456 -5.34 7.04 -5.20
C ARG A 456 -6.75 7.15 -4.64
N GLU A 457 -7.74 6.58 -5.34
CA GLU A 457 -9.13 6.55 -4.89
C GLU A 457 -9.33 5.64 -3.66
N LEU A 458 -8.59 4.52 -3.54
CA LEU A 458 -8.61 3.68 -2.32
C LEU A 458 -7.96 4.41 -1.16
N ALA A 459 -6.78 5.00 -1.36
CA ALA A 459 -6.07 5.77 -0.35
C ALA A 459 -6.94 6.91 0.20
N VAL A 460 -7.57 7.71 -0.68
CA VAL A 460 -8.49 8.77 -0.29
C VAL A 460 -9.70 8.24 0.49
N ARG A 461 -10.35 7.16 0.04
CA ARG A 461 -11.48 6.56 0.79
C ARG A 461 -11.11 6.13 2.21
N LEU A 462 -9.95 5.48 2.37
CA LEU A 462 -9.47 5.01 3.67
C LEU A 462 -9.15 6.20 4.60
N ALA A 463 -8.53 7.26 4.07
CA ALA A 463 -8.19 8.46 4.84
C ALA A 463 -9.39 9.41 5.12
N GLU A 464 -10.43 9.43 4.27
CA GLU A 464 -11.64 10.25 4.46
C GLU A 464 -12.69 9.60 5.39
N GLY A 465 -12.31 8.57 6.16
CA GLY A 465 -13.14 7.99 7.22
C GLY A 465 -14.06 6.84 6.78
N PHE A 466 -13.78 6.16 5.67
CA PHE A 466 -14.45 4.87 5.38
C PHE A 466 -14.21 3.86 6.51
N VAL A 467 -12.99 3.81 7.03
CA VAL A 467 -12.57 2.93 8.13
C VAL A 467 -13.26 3.32 9.45
N ASP A 468 -13.41 4.62 9.74
CA ASP A 468 -14.12 5.15 10.91
C ASP A 468 -15.62 4.77 10.93
N GLY A 469 -16.20 4.46 9.77
CA GLY A 469 -17.55 3.91 9.66
C GLY A 469 -17.63 2.41 9.95
N LEU A 470 -16.52 1.69 9.89
CA LEU A 470 -16.39 0.24 10.03
C LEU A 470 -15.93 -0.20 11.43
N PHE A 471 -14.99 0.54 12.02
CA PHE A 471 -14.33 0.24 13.29
C PHE A 471 -14.52 1.37 14.30
N GLU A 472 -14.60 1.04 15.58
CA GLU A 472 -14.74 2.03 16.67
C GLU A 472 -13.38 2.56 17.18
N GLY A 473 -12.26 2.11 16.58
CA GLY A 473 -10.91 2.52 16.97
C GLY A 473 -9.81 1.98 16.06
N ARG A 474 -8.59 1.89 16.61
CA ARG A 474 -7.37 1.41 15.94
C ARG A 474 -7.56 0.03 15.31
N ASN A 475 -7.10 -0.16 14.08
CA ASN A 475 -7.30 -1.38 13.32
C ASN A 475 -6.25 -1.54 12.21
N ASP A 476 -6.10 -2.76 11.66
CA ASP A 476 -5.22 -3.04 10.51
C ASP A 476 -5.96 -3.06 9.15
N LEU A 477 -7.08 -2.34 9.07
CA LEU A 477 -8.16 -2.39 8.08
C LEU A 477 -9.11 -3.59 8.18
N VAL A 478 -8.81 -4.66 8.92
CA VAL A 478 -9.73 -5.82 9.03
C VAL A 478 -10.05 -6.18 10.47
N VAL A 479 -9.13 -6.00 11.41
CA VAL A 479 -9.29 -6.38 12.81
C VAL A 479 -8.91 -5.21 13.70
N ASP A 480 -9.73 -4.98 14.73
CA ASP A 480 -9.45 -4.03 15.79
C ASP A 480 -8.14 -4.39 16.51
N THR A 481 -7.21 -3.45 16.63
CA THR A 481 -5.86 -3.68 17.21
C THR A 481 -5.95 -4.23 18.63
N ASP A 482 -6.95 -3.78 19.40
CA ASP A 482 -7.19 -4.22 20.77
C ASP A 482 -7.71 -5.67 20.82
N SER A 483 -8.56 -6.07 19.84
CA SER A 483 -9.03 -7.46 19.68
C SER A 483 -7.87 -8.43 19.47
N MET A 484 -6.85 -8.04 18.69
CA MET A 484 -5.66 -8.89 18.46
C MET A 484 -4.96 -9.30 19.75
N SER A 485 -4.91 -8.41 20.73
CA SER A 485 -4.26 -8.64 22.02
C SER A 485 -5.16 -9.31 23.07
N THR A 486 -6.47 -9.42 22.82
CA THR A 486 -7.45 -9.89 23.79
C THR A 486 -7.45 -11.41 23.90
N VAL A 487 -6.42 -11.94 24.56
CA VAL A 487 -6.29 -13.36 24.96
C VAL A 487 -6.53 -13.54 26.47
N GLY A 488 -6.57 -12.43 27.22
CA GLY A 488 -6.67 -12.43 28.69
C GLY A 488 -8.05 -12.82 29.27
N GLY A 489 -9.09 -12.94 28.43
CA GLY A 489 -10.43 -13.35 28.87
C GLY A 489 -10.46 -14.75 29.48
N SER A 490 -9.81 -15.71 28.82
CA SER A 490 -9.66 -17.11 29.28
C SER A 490 -8.60 -17.31 30.37
N GLY A 491 -7.74 -16.30 30.59
CA GLY A 491 -6.68 -16.31 31.61
C GLY A 491 -5.31 -16.75 31.10
N LEU A 492 -5.16 -16.90 29.77
CA LEU A 492 -3.88 -17.15 29.12
C LEU A 492 -2.90 -15.98 29.32
N ARG A 493 -1.63 -16.31 29.56
CA ARG A 493 -0.56 -15.32 29.70
C ARG A 493 0.13 -15.07 28.35
N VAL A 494 0.08 -13.83 27.88
CA VAL A 494 0.93 -13.37 26.77
C VAL A 494 2.37 -13.25 27.26
N SER A 495 3.28 -14.01 26.65
CA SER A 495 4.72 -14.04 26.90
C SER A 495 5.47 -12.90 26.20
N GLY A 496 4.92 -12.33 25.12
CA GLY A 496 5.49 -11.16 24.45
C GLY A 496 4.59 -10.56 23.38
N THR A 497 4.76 -9.27 23.11
CA THR A 497 3.95 -8.53 22.12
C THR A 497 4.87 -7.72 21.21
N CYS A 498 4.63 -7.80 19.90
CA CYS A 498 5.23 -6.92 18.90
C CYS A 498 4.14 -5.97 18.39
N ALA A 499 4.03 -4.83 19.06
CA ALA A 499 3.20 -3.73 18.59
C ALA A 499 3.97 -2.99 17.48
N LEU A 500 3.42 -2.99 16.27
CA LEU A 500 4.01 -2.24 15.17
C LEU A 500 3.76 -0.74 15.31
N GLY A 501 2.70 -0.35 16.03
CA GLY A 501 2.27 1.03 16.25
C GLY A 501 1.42 1.56 15.09
N THR A 502 0.99 2.81 15.20
CA THR A 502 0.32 3.54 14.10
C THR A 502 1.29 3.73 12.94
N ASN A 503 0.96 3.23 11.75
CA ASN A 503 1.86 3.25 10.59
C ASN A 503 1.10 3.19 9.24
N ASP A 504 1.79 3.51 8.14
CA ASP A 504 1.26 3.48 6.77
C ASP A 504 1.81 2.31 5.92
N VAL A 505 2.32 1.25 6.56
CA VAL A 505 3.04 0.14 5.90
C VAL A 505 2.38 -1.22 6.10
N VAL A 506 1.93 -1.54 7.32
CA VAL A 506 1.52 -2.90 7.70
C VAL A 506 0.02 -2.98 7.94
N HIS A 507 -0.68 -3.57 6.98
CA HIS A 507 -2.13 -3.80 6.99
C HIS A 507 -2.44 -5.30 6.96
N HIS A 508 -3.70 -5.67 7.17
CA HIS A 508 -4.11 -7.04 7.54
C HIS A 508 -3.48 -8.19 6.74
N VAL A 509 -3.34 -8.02 5.43
CA VAL A 509 -2.91 -9.09 4.50
C VAL A 509 -1.42 -9.08 4.17
N ASN A 510 -0.62 -8.16 4.72
CA ASN A 510 0.81 -8.03 4.37
C ASN A 510 1.80 -8.27 5.53
N TYR A 511 1.35 -8.65 6.73
CA TYR A 511 2.22 -8.87 7.91
C TYR A 511 3.43 -9.78 7.63
N PHE A 512 3.24 -10.90 6.95
CA PHE A 512 4.32 -11.85 6.63
C PHE A 512 5.23 -11.40 5.48
N ALA A 513 4.97 -10.24 4.88
CA ALA A 513 5.88 -9.54 3.98
C ALA A 513 6.80 -8.54 4.70
N GLN A 514 6.68 -8.40 6.03
CA GLN A 514 7.39 -7.38 6.80
C GLN A 514 8.60 -7.97 7.53
N LEU A 515 9.81 -7.49 7.20
CA LEU A 515 11.06 -7.94 7.83
C LEU A 515 11.05 -7.81 9.36
N ARG A 516 10.35 -6.80 9.91
CA ARG A 516 10.19 -6.64 11.38
C ARG A 516 9.36 -7.76 12.00
N VAL A 517 8.32 -8.23 11.31
CA VAL A 517 7.48 -9.36 11.78
C VAL A 517 8.24 -10.67 11.65
N ILE A 518 8.91 -10.90 10.52
CA ILE A 518 9.76 -12.08 10.29
C ILE A 518 10.87 -12.18 11.36
N GLY A 519 11.61 -11.09 11.57
CA GLY A 519 12.67 -11.02 12.59
C GLY A 519 12.17 -11.21 14.03
N GLN A 520 10.92 -10.86 14.31
CA GLN A 520 10.31 -11.12 15.61
C GLN A 520 9.91 -12.59 15.77
N ILE A 521 9.31 -13.20 14.73
CA ILE A 521 8.99 -14.63 14.72
C ILE A 521 10.25 -15.46 14.96
N SER A 522 11.38 -15.10 14.36
CA SER A 522 12.66 -15.79 14.59
C SER A 522 13.22 -15.69 16.01
N GLN A 523 12.74 -14.75 16.84
CA GLN A 523 13.15 -14.63 18.25
C GLN A 523 12.23 -15.41 19.21
N TRP A 524 10.99 -15.67 18.81
CA TRP A 524 10.00 -16.37 19.64
C TRP A 524 9.88 -17.87 19.33
N LEU A 525 10.34 -18.28 18.15
CA LEU A 525 10.50 -19.67 17.78
C LEU A 525 11.95 -20.12 17.99
N PRO A 526 12.20 -21.40 18.32
CA PRO A 526 13.53 -21.92 18.66
C PRO A 526 14.41 -22.17 17.41
N LEU A 527 14.57 -21.16 16.55
CA LEU A 527 15.23 -21.31 15.24
C LEU A 527 16.76 -21.48 15.29
N GLY A 528 17.37 -21.38 16.48
CA GLY A 528 18.78 -21.73 16.74
C GLY A 528 18.98 -23.09 17.42
N LEU A 529 17.91 -23.80 17.75
CA LEU A 529 17.93 -25.11 18.43
C LEU A 529 17.40 -26.19 17.46
N GLY A 530 18.11 -26.39 16.35
CA GLY A 530 17.77 -27.45 15.39
C GLY A 530 17.86 -28.84 16.03
N ALA A 531 17.49 -29.88 15.28
CA ALA A 531 17.65 -31.28 15.70
C ALA A 531 19.12 -31.75 15.86
N SER A 532 20.07 -30.80 15.85
CA SER A 532 21.48 -30.95 16.21
C SER A 532 21.97 -29.66 16.88
N ASP A 533 22.63 -29.78 18.05
CA ASP A 533 23.08 -28.68 18.91
C ASP A 533 24.28 -27.86 18.35
N ASP A 534 24.16 -27.25 17.16
CA ASP A 534 25.24 -26.45 16.56
C ASP A 534 24.75 -25.05 16.11
N GLU A 535 24.93 -24.05 16.98
CA GLU A 535 24.51 -22.65 16.78
C GLU A 535 25.26 -21.92 15.64
N SER A 536 26.24 -22.55 14.99
CA SER A 536 27.22 -21.88 14.12
C SER A 536 26.73 -21.42 12.74
N HIS A 537 25.43 -21.57 12.44
CA HIS A 537 24.88 -21.42 11.07
C HIS A 537 23.84 -20.29 10.86
N LEU A 538 23.47 -19.50 11.88
CA LEU A 538 22.42 -18.48 11.72
C LEU A 538 22.87 -17.23 10.93
N PRO A 539 22.06 -16.72 9.97
CA PRO A 539 22.30 -15.46 9.29
C PRO A 539 22.40 -14.25 10.24
N LEU A 540 23.33 -13.33 9.93
CA LEU A 540 23.62 -12.09 10.69
C LEU A 540 22.40 -11.20 10.99
N TRP A 541 21.30 -11.31 10.23
CA TRP A 541 20.09 -10.54 10.47
C TRP A 541 19.23 -11.09 11.61
N MET A 542 19.34 -12.39 11.96
CA MET A 542 18.63 -12.99 13.10
C MET A 542 19.29 -12.65 14.44
N THR A 543 20.61 -12.49 14.45
CA THR A 543 21.40 -12.19 15.67
C THR A 543 21.48 -10.69 15.99
N ALA A 544 20.97 -9.82 15.11
CA ALA A 544 20.91 -8.38 15.32
C ALA A 544 19.78 -7.97 16.27
N ALA A 545 19.98 -8.18 17.57
CA ALA A 545 19.04 -7.78 18.62
C ALA A 545 18.72 -6.27 18.55
N LEU A 546 17.44 -5.95 18.31
CA LEU A 546 16.90 -4.62 18.60
C LEU A 546 16.63 -4.55 20.12
N PRO A 547 16.97 -3.45 20.81
CA PRO A 547 16.79 -3.36 22.25
C PRO A 547 15.31 -3.40 22.63
N LEU A 548 14.96 -4.28 23.56
CA LEU A 548 13.63 -4.36 24.18
C LEU A 548 13.52 -3.27 25.26
N ASP A 549 12.48 -2.45 25.18
CA ASP A 549 12.22 -1.37 26.13
C ASP A 549 11.45 -1.90 27.36
N ASP A 550 12.18 -2.50 28.29
CA ASP A 550 11.62 -3.18 29.47
C ASP A 550 11.35 -2.19 30.62
N ARG A 551 10.26 -1.43 30.52
CA ARG A 551 9.72 -0.58 31.59
C ARG A 551 8.19 -0.59 31.63
N GLY A 552 7.59 -1.64 32.19
CA GLY A 552 6.13 -1.80 32.18
C GLY A 552 5.45 -2.51 33.34
N LEU A 553 6.14 -3.04 34.36
CA LEU A 553 5.48 -3.74 35.48
C LEU A 553 6.12 -3.41 36.85
N GLY A 554 5.33 -2.83 37.75
CA GLY A 554 5.79 -2.36 39.06
C GLY A 554 4.69 -2.07 40.08
N ALA A 555 4.01 -3.14 40.54
CA ALA A 555 3.18 -3.23 41.77
C ALA A 555 1.85 -2.46 41.87
N ALA A 556 0.91 -3.08 42.58
CA ALA A 556 -0.45 -2.61 42.88
C ALA A 556 -0.53 -1.92 44.28
N PRO A 557 -1.63 -1.22 44.62
CA PRO A 557 -1.66 -0.31 45.77
C PRO A 557 -2.06 -0.98 47.09
N ASP A 558 -1.61 -0.39 48.21
CA ASP A 558 -2.21 -0.55 49.54
C ASP A 558 -2.30 0.84 50.21
N GLU A 559 -3.35 1.04 51.01
CA GLU A 559 -3.83 2.35 51.52
C GLU A 559 -3.41 2.59 53.01
N PRO A 560 -3.80 3.67 53.74
CA PRO A 560 -2.81 4.65 54.21
C PRO A 560 -2.77 4.92 55.74
N GLU A 561 -2.02 5.97 56.13
CA GLU A 561 -2.08 6.73 57.42
C GLU A 561 -1.55 6.02 58.70
N PRO A 562 -1.27 6.76 59.81
CA PRO A 562 -1.12 8.21 60.03
C PRO A 562 0.34 8.56 60.49
N VAL A 563 0.77 9.72 61.04
CA VAL A 563 0.17 10.99 61.56
C VAL A 563 1.23 12.11 61.36
N GLY A 564 0.87 13.41 61.30
CA GLY A 564 1.83 14.47 61.67
C GLY A 564 1.63 15.90 61.15
N ALA A 565 0.54 16.56 61.53
CA ALA A 565 0.21 17.94 61.17
C ALA A 565 1.29 19.04 61.38
N GLU A 566 1.33 20.02 60.47
CA GLU A 566 1.36 21.45 60.86
C GLU A 566 0.61 22.30 59.81
N ALA A 567 0.01 23.42 60.24
CA ALA A 567 -1.12 24.06 59.55
C ALA A 567 -0.82 25.43 58.90
N GLU A 568 -1.78 25.88 58.09
CA GLU A 568 -1.75 27.02 57.16
C GLU A 568 -1.33 28.39 57.71
N ALA A 569 -0.86 29.24 56.79
CA ALA A 569 -0.95 30.70 56.88
C ALA A 569 -1.41 31.30 55.52
N PRO A 570 -2.20 32.40 55.51
CA PRO A 570 -3.01 32.84 54.35
C PRO A 570 -2.26 33.73 53.32
N PRO A 571 -2.87 34.02 52.13
CA PRO A 571 -2.14 34.57 50.99
C PRO A 571 -1.87 36.08 51.07
N SER A 572 -0.70 36.50 50.59
CA SER A 572 -0.33 37.92 50.44
C SER A 572 -0.59 38.42 49.01
N MET A 573 -1.17 39.62 48.90
CA MET A 573 -1.51 40.26 47.63
C MET A 573 -0.27 40.70 46.86
N ALA A 574 -0.26 40.49 45.53
CA ALA A 574 0.67 41.13 44.60
C ALA A 574 -0.07 41.71 43.38
N THR A 575 0.15 43.00 43.19
CA THR A 575 -0.38 43.97 42.20
C THR A 575 -0.50 43.51 40.73
N PRO A 576 -1.50 44.04 39.97
CA PRO A 576 -1.59 43.88 38.51
C PRO A 576 -0.57 44.76 37.76
N PRO A 577 -0.21 44.40 36.49
CA PRO A 577 0.61 45.24 35.63
C PRO A 577 -0.14 46.52 35.17
N PRO A 578 0.57 47.62 34.84
CA PRO A 578 -0.04 48.92 34.56
C PRO A 578 -0.68 49.01 33.16
N ALA A 579 -1.73 49.82 33.06
CA ALA A 579 -2.43 50.14 31.81
C ALA A 579 -1.63 51.13 30.91
N PRO A 580 -1.83 51.10 29.58
CA PRO A 580 -1.20 52.06 28.67
C PRO A 580 -1.74 53.49 28.83
N PRO A 581 -0.92 54.54 28.57
CA PRO A 581 -1.32 55.93 28.74
C PRO A 581 -2.22 56.47 27.60
N PRO A 582 -3.01 57.54 27.86
CA PRO A 582 -3.94 58.12 26.89
C PRO A 582 -3.26 58.95 25.78
N PRO A 583 -3.94 59.21 24.65
CA PRO A 583 -3.37 59.91 23.50
C PRO A 583 -3.20 61.43 23.73
N ALA A 584 -2.10 61.98 23.23
CA ALA A 584 -1.79 63.42 23.22
C ALA A 584 -2.15 64.07 21.86
N PRO A 585 -2.39 65.39 21.80
CA PRO A 585 -3.05 66.04 20.67
C PRO A 585 -2.14 66.30 19.45
N ALA A 586 -2.78 66.45 18.29
CA ALA A 586 -2.13 66.59 16.98
C ALA A 586 -1.35 67.90 16.78
N ALA A 587 -0.25 67.80 16.04
CA ALA A 587 0.55 68.90 15.50
C ALA A 587 0.68 68.73 13.96
N PRO A 588 1.01 69.78 13.18
CA PRO A 588 0.57 69.90 11.80
C PRO A 588 1.37 69.09 10.78
N SER A 589 0.70 68.77 9.66
CA SER A 589 1.21 67.94 8.57
C SER A 589 2.44 68.54 7.85
N PRO A 590 3.52 67.78 7.65
CA PRO A 590 4.56 68.13 6.69
C PRO A 590 4.06 67.90 5.25
N THR A 591 4.58 68.73 4.34
CA THR A 591 4.29 68.79 2.89
C THR A 591 4.47 67.42 2.20
N PRO A 592 3.62 67.04 1.22
CA PRO A 592 3.81 65.79 0.48
C PRO A 592 5.13 65.76 -0.28
N PRO A 593 5.87 64.62 -0.29
CA PRO A 593 6.97 64.40 -1.21
C PRO A 593 6.46 64.35 -2.65
N PRO A 594 7.32 64.60 -3.66
CA PRO A 594 6.91 64.57 -5.06
C PRO A 594 6.37 63.20 -5.45
N THR A 595 5.32 63.19 -6.28
CA THR A 595 4.75 61.97 -6.87
C THR A 595 5.86 61.09 -7.46
N PRO A 596 5.91 59.78 -7.14
CA PRO A 596 6.75 58.85 -7.87
C PRO A 596 6.41 58.94 -9.36
N ILE A 597 7.43 59.04 -10.20
CA ILE A 597 7.26 58.77 -11.63
C ILE A 597 6.65 57.37 -11.73
N PRO A 598 5.56 57.16 -12.50
CA PRO A 598 5.00 55.84 -12.67
C PRO A 598 6.12 54.90 -13.13
N ALA A 599 6.39 53.85 -12.35
CA ALA A 599 7.22 52.77 -12.85
C ALA A 599 6.62 52.32 -14.19
N PRO A 600 7.43 52.06 -15.22
CA PRO A 600 6.89 51.47 -16.45
C PRO A 600 6.12 50.21 -16.05
N PRO A 601 4.96 49.92 -16.70
CA PRO A 601 4.20 48.73 -16.37
C PRO A 601 5.14 47.51 -16.44
N PRO A 602 5.01 46.55 -15.51
CA PRO A 602 5.85 45.35 -15.54
C PRO A 602 5.77 44.76 -16.94
N ALA A 603 6.93 44.52 -17.55
CA ALA A 603 6.99 43.95 -18.89
C ALA A 603 6.19 42.64 -18.87
N VAL A 604 5.16 42.56 -19.71
CA VAL A 604 4.36 41.34 -19.84
C VAL A 604 5.32 40.22 -20.21
N ALA A 605 5.42 39.19 -19.36
CA ALA A 605 6.34 38.07 -19.57
C ALA A 605 6.12 37.50 -20.98
N GLN A 606 7.10 37.71 -21.85
CA GLN A 606 7.04 37.23 -23.23
C GLN A 606 7.59 35.82 -23.24
N ASP A 607 6.68 34.87 -23.02
CA ASP A 607 6.96 33.46 -23.12
C ASP A 607 7.46 33.16 -24.55
N THR A 608 8.75 32.88 -24.66
CA THR A 608 9.48 32.80 -25.93
C THR A 608 9.95 31.36 -26.13
N PRO A 609 9.51 30.68 -27.21
CA PRO A 609 10.02 29.35 -27.52
C PRO A 609 11.51 29.43 -27.90
N ALA A 610 12.30 28.52 -27.34
CA ALA A 610 13.72 28.38 -27.60
C ALA A 610 14.09 26.89 -27.63
N GLU A 611 14.98 26.51 -28.54
CA GLU A 611 15.55 25.17 -28.64
C GLU A 611 16.71 25.05 -27.65
N LEU A 612 16.55 24.16 -26.68
CA LEU A 612 17.59 23.71 -25.78
C LEU A 612 18.30 22.51 -26.43
N ALA A 613 19.63 22.49 -26.40
CA ALA A 613 20.41 21.34 -26.84
C ALA A 613 21.59 21.07 -25.89
N ALA A 614 21.76 19.83 -25.44
CA ALA A 614 22.93 19.40 -24.66
C ALA A 614 23.68 18.29 -25.40
N GLU A 615 25.00 18.38 -25.46
CA GLU A 615 25.87 17.38 -26.11
C GLU A 615 27.16 17.09 -25.32
N MET A 616 27.65 15.85 -25.45
CA MET A 616 28.96 15.43 -24.95
C MET A 616 29.54 14.33 -25.86
N PRO A 617 30.86 14.06 -25.85
CA PRO A 617 31.44 12.99 -26.67
C PRO A 617 30.79 11.64 -26.40
N SER A 618 30.49 10.84 -27.43
CA SER A 618 29.89 9.51 -27.26
C SER A 618 30.82 8.50 -26.56
N THR A 619 32.12 8.75 -26.66
CA THR A 619 33.19 7.95 -26.06
C THR A 619 34.12 8.87 -25.28
N VAL A 620 34.43 8.48 -24.04
CA VAL A 620 35.28 9.25 -23.12
C VAL A 620 36.34 8.33 -22.48
N THR A 621 37.43 8.90 -21.98
CA THR A 621 38.52 8.13 -21.38
C THR A 621 38.48 8.22 -19.85
N PRO A 622 38.46 7.10 -19.11
CA PRO A 622 38.55 7.09 -17.65
C PRO A 622 39.70 7.98 -17.13
N GLY A 623 39.40 8.85 -16.16
CA GLY A 623 40.35 9.77 -15.56
C GLY A 623 40.69 11.02 -16.38
N ALA A 624 40.28 11.13 -17.65
CA ALA A 624 40.49 12.31 -18.48
C ALA A 624 39.23 13.21 -18.49
N ASP A 625 39.43 14.52 -18.53
CA ASP A 625 38.33 15.48 -18.53
C ASP A 625 37.72 15.61 -19.94
N PHE A 626 36.39 15.58 -20.02
CA PHE A 626 35.63 15.88 -21.23
C PHE A 626 34.64 17.02 -20.97
N THR A 627 34.12 17.60 -22.05
CA THR A 627 33.19 18.73 -21.99
C THR A 627 31.77 18.27 -22.25
N VAL A 628 30.87 18.55 -21.30
CA VAL A 628 29.43 18.64 -21.56
C VAL A 628 29.14 20.06 -22.02
N ARG A 629 28.51 20.20 -23.18
CA ARG A 629 28.12 21.48 -23.77
C ARG A 629 26.61 21.61 -23.73
N VAL A 630 26.12 22.74 -23.25
CA VAL A 630 24.69 23.09 -23.26
C VAL A 630 24.53 24.34 -24.11
N ARG A 631 23.50 24.38 -24.95
CA ARG A 631 23.22 25.46 -25.91
C ARG A 631 21.75 25.85 -25.84
N LEU A 632 21.45 27.13 -25.99
CA LEU A 632 20.08 27.65 -26.05
C LEU A 632 19.96 28.65 -27.22
N SER A 633 18.98 28.44 -28.09
CA SER A 633 18.82 29.15 -29.38
C SER A 633 17.35 29.41 -29.70
N ARG A 634 17.05 30.43 -30.51
CA ARG A 634 15.70 30.63 -31.09
C ARG A 634 15.44 29.82 -32.37
N GLN A 635 16.42 29.03 -32.80
CA GLN A 635 16.39 28.22 -34.01
C GLN A 635 17.01 26.85 -33.75
N ALA A 636 16.50 25.83 -34.45
CA ALA A 636 16.97 24.45 -34.39
C ALA A 636 18.49 24.34 -34.54
N MET A 637 19.09 23.48 -33.71
CA MET A 637 20.53 23.34 -33.58
C MET A 637 21.00 22.00 -34.11
N THR A 638 22.03 21.99 -34.96
CA THR A 638 22.63 20.73 -35.41
C THR A 638 23.52 20.12 -34.32
N ALA A 639 23.37 18.82 -34.10
CA ALA A 639 24.26 18.04 -33.23
C ALA A 639 25.68 17.94 -33.82
N THR A 640 26.71 17.97 -32.97
CA THR A 640 28.09 17.77 -33.42
C THR A 640 28.32 16.28 -33.77
N PRO A 641 28.87 15.94 -34.96
CA PRO A 641 29.17 14.55 -35.31
C PRO A 641 30.11 13.88 -34.30
N GLY A 642 29.73 12.70 -33.79
CA GLY A 642 30.47 11.98 -32.75
C GLY A 642 30.12 12.39 -31.31
N SER A 643 29.10 13.23 -31.11
CA SER A 643 28.51 13.49 -29.80
C SER A 643 27.28 12.61 -29.54
N VAL A 644 27.01 12.35 -28.26
CA VAL A 644 25.68 12.07 -27.74
C VAL A 644 25.00 13.42 -27.54
N HIS A 645 23.79 13.58 -28.06
CA HIS A 645 23.04 14.84 -28.11
C HIS A 645 21.59 14.61 -27.67
N ALA A 646 21.04 15.54 -26.89
CA ALA A 646 19.62 15.64 -26.58
C ALA A 646 19.16 17.10 -26.79
N ASP A 647 18.02 17.27 -27.45
CA ASP A 647 17.39 18.56 -27.73
C ASP A 647 15.90 18.55 -27.37
N GLU A 648 15.36 19.73 -27.03
CA GLU A 648 13.95 19.95 -26.69
C GLU A 648 13.56 21.42 -26.87
N THR A 649 12.33 21.69 -27.32
CA THR A 649 11.77 23.05 -27.39
C THR A 649 11.25 23.49 -26.02
N VAL A 650 11.93 24.44 -25.39
CA VAL A 650 11.56 25.02 -24.07
C VAL A 650 10.92 26.39 -24.21
N HIS A 651 10.16 26.77 -23.19
CA HIS A 651 9.44 28.05 -23.09
C HIS A 651 10.12 28.90 -22.00
N VAL A 652 10.65 30.07 -22.37
CA VAL A 652 11.45 30.92 -21.47
C VAL A 652 11.10 32.41 -21.59
N ASP A 653 11.12 33.11 -20.47
CA ASP A 653 11.06 34.58 -20.46
C ASP A 653 12.37 35.16 -21.01
N ALA A 654 12.32 35.73 -22.22
CA ALA A 654 13.48 36.31 -22.89
C ALA A 654 14.10 37.52 -22.16
N SER A 655 13.43 38.09 -21.15
CA SER A 655 13.95 39.17 -20.31
C SER A 655 14.74 38.69 -19.09
N GLN A 656 14.72 37.39 -18.79
CA GLN A 656 15.36 36.81 -17.61
C GLN A 656 16.51 35.86 -17.96
N ALA A 657 17.51 35.77 -17.08
CA ALA A 657 18.58 34.81 -17.20
C ALA A 657 18.10 33.38 -16.88
N VAL A 658 18.58 32.40 -17.64
CA VAL A 658 18.31 30.96 -17.41
C VAL A 658 19.54 30.34 -16.76
N SER A 659 19.40 29.74 -15.58
CA SER A 659 20.49 29.01 -14.93
C SER A 659 20.54 27.55 -15.39
N VAL A 660 21.76 27.03 -15.55
CA VAL A 660 22.07 25.67 -15.98
C VAL A 660 22.99 25.03 -14.96
N GLN A 661 22.65 23.83 -14.49
CA GLN A 661 23.47 23.07 -13.55
C GLN A 661 23.62 21.62 -14.02
N VAL A 662 24.82 21.06 -13.87
CA VAL A 662 25.14 19.68 -14.30
C VAL A 662 25.46 18.83 -13.08
N TYR A 663 24.84 17.66 -12.98
CA TYR A 663 24.99 16.71 -11.90
C TYR A 663 25.51 15.37 -12.41
N ALA A 664 26.34 14.70 -11.62
CA ALA A 664 26.76 13.32 -11.89
C ALA A 664 25.64 12.34 -11.50
N LYS A 665 25.23 11.47 -12.42
CA LYS A 665 24.26 10.39 -12.14
C LYS A 665 24.94 9.03 -11.99
N ALA A 666 25.91 8.70 -12.84
CA ALA A 666 26.68 7.46 -12.73
C ALA A 666 28.08 7.63 -13.32
N ASN A 667 29.10 7.07 -12.66
CA ASN A 667 30.49 6.96 -13.16
C ASN A 667 31.12 8.31 -13.61
N ALA A 668 30.64 9.42 -13.07
CA ALA A 668 31.03 10.78 -13.45
C ALA A 668 31.42 11.59 -12.22
N LEU A 669 32.34 12.54 -12.39
CA LEU A 669 32.64 13.61 -11.46
C LEU A 669 32.54 14.93 -12.22
N VAL A 670 31.57 15.77 -11.87
CA VAL A 670 31.43 17.12 -12.42
C VAL A 670 32.42 18.04 -11.69
N GLN A 671 33.31 18.69 -12.42
CA GLN A 671 34.30 19.60 -11.83
C GLN A 671 33.73 21.01 -11.58
N GLU A 672 32.67 21.35 -12.30
CA GLU A 672 32.07 22.69 -12.33
C GLU A 672 30.60 22.57 -11.91
N THR A 673 30.38 22.42 -10.59
CA THR A 673 29.08 22.16 -9.97
C THR A 673 28.24 23.42 -9.73
N GLU A 674 28.85 24.60 -9.83
CA GLU A 674 28.17 25.89 -9.73
C GLU A 674 27.22 26.12 -10.92
N PRO A 675 26.01 26.68 -10.70
CA PRO A 675 25.09 26.98 -11.78
C PRO A 675 25.63 28.12 -12.66
N LYS A 676 25.63 27.90 -13.98
CA LYS A 676 26.03 28.91 -14.99
C LYS A 676 24.81 29.56 -15.62
N LEU A 677 24.91 30.84 -15.98
CA LEU A 677 23.79 31.63 -16.49
C LEU A 677 23.87 31.83 -18.01
N PHE A 678 22.76 31.56 -18.69
CA PHE A 678 22.44 32.06 -20.03
C PHE A 678 21.65 33.37 -19.94
N ALA A 679 21.74 34.18 -20.98
CA ALA A 679 20.65 35.04 -21.43
C ALA A 679 20.24 34.58 -22.84
N LEU A 680 18.94 34.53 -23.16
CA LEU A 680 18.50 34.19 -24.51
C LEU A 680 18.93 35.31 -25.48
N SER A 681 19.66 34.95 -26.54
CA SER A 681 20.10 35.93 -27.54
C SER A 681 18.91 36.66 -28.16
N SER A 682 19.00 37.98 -28.25
CA SER A 682 18.04 38.82 -28.99
C SER A 682 18.27 38.79 -30.51
N VAL A 683 19.37 38.18 -30.96
CA VAL A 683 19.74 38.00 -32.36
C VAL A 683 19.52 36.54 -32.76
N ASP A 684 18.63 36.33 -33.73
CA ASP A 684 18.28 35.00 -34.22
C ASP A 684 19.48 34.30 -34.88
N GLY A 685 19.62 32.99 -34.67
CA GLY A 685 20.71 32.17 -35.20
C GLY A 685 22.02 32.20 -34.39
N ILE A 686 22.13 33.04 -33.35
CA ILE A 686 23.23 32.98 -32.37
C ILE A 686 22.75 32.22 -31.14
N ALA A 687 23.26 31.01 -30.96
CA ALA A 687 23.04 30.23 -29.76
C ALA A 687 23.95 30.71 -28.62
N ALA A 688 23.41 30.81 -27.42
CA ALA A 688 24.23 30.93 -26.21
C ALA A 688 24.82 29.54 -25.89
N GLU A 689 26.11 29.45 -25.59
CA GLU A 689 26.81 28.19 -25.29
C GLU A 689 27.45 28.24 -23.89
N LEU A 690 27.21 27.18 -23.10
CA LEU A 690 27.85 26.93 -21.81
C LEU A 690 28.55 25.57 -21.84
N THR A 691 29.72 25.49 -21.22
CA THR A 691 30.53 24.28 -21.14
C THR A 691 30.81 23.90 -19.69
N PHE A 692 30.81 22.61 -19.40
CA PHE A 692 31.05 22.04 -18.07
C PHE A 692 32.06 20.90 -18.19
N ARG A 693 33.15 20.93 -17.42
CA ARG A 693 34.09 19.80 -17.37
C ARG A 693 33.59 18.68 -16.48
N VAL A 694 33.64 17.46 -17.01
CA VAL A 694 33.27 16.22 -16.34
C VAL A 694 34.38 15.19 -16.54
N ARG A 695 34.68 14.41 -15.50
CA ARG A 695 35.67 13.33 -15.53
C ARG A 695 34.96 11.98 -15.36
N PRO A 696 35.16 10.99 -16.25
CA PRO A 696 34.71 9.63 -16.02
C PRO A 696 35.58 8.98 -14.95
N LEU A 697 34.98 8.26 -14.01
CA LEU A 697 35.71 7.70 -12.87
C LEU A 697 36.35 6.34 -13.17
N ALA A 698 35.69 5.51 -13.98
CA ALA A 698 36.16 4.19 -14.39
C ALA A 698 35.58 3.79 -15.78
N VAL A 699 35.98 2.62 -16.27
CA VAL A 699 35.40 1.97 -17.46
C VAL A 699 33.91 1.68 -17.22
N GLY A 700 33.06 1.96 -18.21
CA GLY A 700 31.62 1.69 -18.16
C GLY A 700 30.74 2.88 -18.59
N PRO A 701 29.41 2.78 -18.48
CA PRO A 701 28.50 3.87 -18.84
C PRO A 701 28.70 5.08 -17.91
N VAL A 702 28.64 6.28 -18.49
CA VAL A 702 28.80 7.58 -17.82
C VAL A 702 27.51 8.36 -18.01
N ARG A 703 26.83 8.73 -16.92
CA ARG A 703 25.56 9.47 -16.96
C ARG A 703 25.67 10.81 -16.25
N VAL A 704 25.20 11.85 -16.93
CA VAL A 704 25.06 13.21 -16.39
C VAL A 704 23.65 13.73 -16.59
N MET A 705 23.19 14.57 -15.65
CA MET A 705 21.88 15.22 -15.70
C MET A 705 22.09 16.73 -15.75
N ILE A 706 21.47 17.39 -16.71
CA ILE A 706 21.50 18.84 -16.92
C ILE A 706 20.14 19.41 -16.53
N VAL A 707 20.10 20.37 -15.62
CA VAL A 707 18.86 21.01 -15.15
C VAL A 707 18.89 22.49 -15.54
N LEU A 708 17.83 22.95 -16.20
CA LEU A 708 17.60 24.35 -16.57
C LEU A 708 16.53 24.99 -15.69
N ARG A 709 16.74 26.25 -15.28
CA ARG A 709 15.80 27.01 -14.45
C ARG A 709 15.72 28.47 -14.81
N GLN A 710 14.55 29.09 -14.62
CA GLN A 710 14.41 30.55 -14.52
C GLN A 710 14.00 30.89 -13.09
N GLY A 711 14.86 31.63 -12.38
CA GLY A 711 14.75 31.79 -10.92
C GLY A 711 14.82 30.44 -10.20
N THR A 712 13.78 30.11 -9.45
CA THR A 712 13.60 28.86 -8.71
C THR A 712 12.97 27.73 -9.53
N VAL A 713 12.20 28.07 -10.57
CA VAL A 713 11.37 27.14 -11.37
C VAL A 713 12.23 26.35 -12.36
N ILE A 714 12.05 25.02 -12.40
CA ILE A 714 12.67 24.15 -13.41
C ILE A 714 11.97 24.35 -14.75
N VAL A 715 12.73 24.70 -15.79
CA VAL A 715 12.22 24.83 -17.17
C VAL A 715 12.32 23.49 -17.90
N ALA A 716 13.46 22.79 -17.74
CA ALA A 716 13.69 21.48 -18.35
C ALA A 716 14.78 20.69 -17.60
N THR A 717 14.76 19.37 -17.78
CA THR A 717 15.85 18.47 -17.38
C THR A 717 16.22 17.59 -18.56
N LEU A 718 17.51 17.44 -18.84
CA LEU A 718 18.06 16.54 -19.87
C LEU A 718 19.01 15.53 -19.22
N THR A 719 19.07 14.30 -19.74
CA THR A 719 20.04 13.29 -19.32
C THR A 719 20.84 12.82 -20.52
N LEU A 720 22.17 12.79 -20.38
CA LEU A 720 23.08 12.27 -21.40
C LEU A 720 23.80 11.04 -20.86
N GLU A 721 23.99 10.04 -21.72
CA GLU A 721 24.72 8.80 -21.42
C GLU A 721 25.79 8.55 -22.50
N ALA A 722 27.04 8.34 -22.09
CA ALA A 722 28.16 8.01 -22.97
C ALA A 722 28.97 6.82 -22.40
N SER A 723 29.90 6.28 -23.18
CA SER A 723 30.72 5.14 -22.77
C SER A 723 32.14 5.55 -22.40
N ALA A 724 32.60 5.20 -21.18
CA ALA A 724 34.00 5.27 -20.80
C ALA A 724 34.74 4.00 -21.21
N GLU A 725 35.73 4.13 -22.10
CA GLU A 725 36.23 3.01 -22.90
C GLU A 725 37.06 1.97 -22.12
N GLY A 726 36.95 0.71 -22.56
CA GLY A 726 37.59 -0.48 -21.97
C GLY A 726 36.89 -1.79 -22.35
N ALA A 727 35.66 -1.72 -22.87
CA ALA A 727 34.98 -2.82 -23.55
C ALA A 727 34.35 -2.33 -24.87
N THR A 728 34.49 -3.11 -25.94
CA THR A 728 33.91 -2.83 -27.25
C THR A 728 32.39 -3.09 -27.22
N LEU A 729 31.59 -2.02 -27.30
CA LEU A 729 30.13 -2.10 -27.45
C LEU A 729 29.72 -1.72 -28.88
N LEU A 730 29.21 -2.71 -29.61
CA LEU A 730 28.62 -2.54 -30.94
C LEU A 730 27.13 -2.22 -30.81
N GLY A 731 26.75 -0.95 -30.89
CA GLY A 731 25.35 -0.54 -30.97
C GLY A 731 25.15 0.98 -30.82
N PRO A 732 24.07 1.56 -31.37
CA PRO A 732 23.72 2.96 -31.14
C PRO A 732 23.42 3.19 -29.65
N GLN A 733 24.00 4.22 -29.06
CA GLN A 733 23.79 4.60 -27.66
C GLN A 733 22.35 5.14 -27.48
N PRO A 734 21.57 4.68 -26.49
CA PRO A 734 20.24 5.20 -26.24
C PRO A 734 20.33 6.59 -25.59
N VAL A 735 19.79 7.61 -26.27
CA VAL A 735 19.55 8.93 -25.67
C VAL A 735 18.15 8.92 -25.08
N THR A 736 18.01 9.28 -23.79
CA THR A 736 16.70 9.48 -23.16
C THR A 736 16.62 10.88 -22.57
N ALA A 737 16.03 11.80 -23.32
CA ALA A 737 15.53 13.05 -22.76
C ALA A 737 14.21 12.77 -22.04
N ILE A 738 14.18 12.94 -20.72
CA ILE A 738 12.93 12.93 -19.94
C ILE A 738 12.61 14.37 -19.61
N VAL A 739 11.77 14.97 -20.45
CA VAL A 739 11.33 16.35 -20.29
C VAL A 739 10.29 16.40 -19.19
N HIS A 740 10.64 17.03 -18.07
CA HIS A 740 9.66 17.62 -17.19
C HIS A 740 9.55 19.08 -17.60
N THR A 741 8.55 19.41 -18.43
CA THR A 741 8.12 20.79 -18.59
C THR A 741 7.61 21.24 -17.24
N GLY A 742 8.37 22.10 -16.56
CA GLY A 742 7.88 22.69 -15.33
C GLY A 742 6.59 23.44 -15.62
N VAL A 743 5.58 23.21 -14.78
CA VAL A 743 4.44 24.12 -14.71
C VAL A 743 5.01 25.51 -14.45
N SER A 744 4.61 26.48 -15.26
CA SER A 744 5.00 27.88 -15.04
C SER A 744 4.35 28.33 -13.73
N ALA A 745 5.13 28.26 -12.65
CA ALA A 745 4.71 28.43 -11.26
C ALA A 745 5.37 29.69 -10.67
N PRO A 746 5.01 30.90 -11.13
CA PRO A 746 5.59 32.16 -10.65
C PRO A 746 5.40 32.37 -9.13
N GLU A 747 4.41 31.72 -8.51
CA GLU A 747 4.22 31.66 -7.06
C GLU A 747 5.39 31.05 -6.28
N LEU A 748 6.25 30.25 -6.92
CA LEU A 748 7.46 29.70 -6.30
C LEU A 748 8.66 30.67 -6.39
N GLN A 749 8.51 31.84 -7.02
CA GLN A 749 9.60 32.78 -7.24
C GLN A 749 10.05 33.43 -5.92
N GLY A 750 11.27 33.09 -5.49
CA GLY A 750 11.87 33.61 -4.25
C GLY A 750 11.60 32.77 -2.99
N VAL A 751 10.93 31.62 -3.12
CA VAL A 751 10.83 30.63 -2.04
C VAL A 751 12.17 29.88 -1.89
N PRO A 752 12.63 29.60 -0.66
CA PRO A 752 13.81 28.75 -0.44
C PRO A 752 13.63 27.37 -1.09
N CYS A 753 14.65 26.89 -1.81
CA CYS A 753 14.60 25.66 -2.60
C CYS A 753 15.81 24.78 -2.28
N LEU A 754 15.58 23.48 -2.02
CA LEU A 754 16.62 22.48 -1.87
C LEU A 754 16.47 21.43 -2.98
N ASP A 755 17.43 21.41 -3.90
CA ASP A 755 17.52 20.36 -4.90
C ASP A 755 18.30 19.18 -4.32
N ILE A 756 17.78 17.95 -4.47
CA ILE A 756 18.44 16.72 -4.04
C ILE A 756 18.55 15.79 -5.26
N VAL A 757 19.78 15.46 -5.65
CA VAL A 757 20.07 14.59 -6.79
C VAL A 757 20.82 13.35 -6.33
N GLU A 758 20.17 12.19 -6.36
CA GLU A 758 20.87 10.91 -6.20
C GLU A 758 21.74 10.63 -7.42
N GLY A 759 23.00 10.25 -7.17
CA GLY A 759 23.94 9.65 -8.10
C GLY A 759 24.61 8.40 -7.51
N ARG A 760 25.25 7.60 -8.36
CA ARG A 760 25.92 6.34 -7.97
C ARG A 760 27.40 6.36 -8.34
N ARG A 761 28.27 6.03 -7.39
CA ARG A 761 29.72 5.85 -7.61
C ARG A 761 30.03 4.50 -8.26
N VAL A 762 31.23 4.36 -8.82
CA VAL A 762 31.71 3.15 -9.51
C VAL A 762 31.63 1.90 -8.62
N THR A 763 31.88 2.10 -7.32
CA THR A 763 31.81 1.14 -6.22
C THR A 763 30.39 0.69 -5.86
N GLY A 764 29.36 1.25 -6.48
CA GLY A 764 27.94 0.97 -6.19
C GLY A 764 27.33 1.83 -5.09
N GLU A 765 28.15 2.61 -4.38
CA GLU A 765 27.74 3.52 -3.30
C GLU A 765 26.80 4.62 -3.83
N ARG A 766 25.79 4.98 -3.03
CA ARG A 766 24.88 6.10 -3.32
C ARG A 766 25.43 7.40 -2.77
N VAL A 767 25.22 8.48 -3.50
CA VAL A 767 25.66 9.83 -3.14
C VAL A 767 24.57 10.81 -3.50
N TYR A 768 24.31 11.78 -2.65
CA TYR A 768 23.35 12.85 -2.90
C TYR A 768 24.10 14.16 -3.12
N SER A 769 23.92 14.76 -4.29
CA SER A 769 24.31 16.16 -4.53
C SER A 769 23.15 17.07 -4.14
N TYR A 770 23.43 18.07 -3.32
CA TYR A 770 22.48 19.04 -2.82
C TYR A 770 22.78 20.42 -3.42
N ALA A 771 21.75 21.17 -3.82
CA ALA A 771 21.88 22.59 -4.13
C ALA A 771 20.81 23.39 -3.38
N LEU A 772 21.23 24.15 -2.38
CA LEU A 772 20.37 24.93 -1.50
C LEU A 772 20.36 26.41 -1.94
N ARG A 773 19.17 26.97 -2.15
CA ARG A 773 18.94 28.37 -2.52
C ARG A 773 18.06 28.98 -1.43
N LEU A 774 18.61 29.87 -0.60
CA LEU A 774 17.89 30.46 0.54
C LEU A 774 17.28 31.83 0.23
N ALA A 775 17.92 32.63 -0.61
CA ALA A 775 17.48 33.98 -0.96
C ALA A 775 17.32 34.15 -2.49
N PRO A 776 16.28 34.89 -2.95
CA PRO A 776 16.13 35.20 -4.37
C PRO A 776 17.33 36.00 -4.90
N GLY A 777 17.99 35.47 -5.93
CA GLY A 777 19.11 36.12 -6.61
C GLY A 777 20.51 35.75 -6.08
N GLU A 778 20.61 35.01 -4.98
CA GLU A 778 21.89 34.48 -4.49
C GLU A 778 22.27 33.17 -5.23
N PRO A 779 23.58 32.88 -5.40
CA PRO A 779 24.04 31.61 -5.96
C PRO A 779 23.68 30.45 -5.04
N ALA A 780 23.36 29.29 -5.62
CA ALA A 780 23.06 28.08 -4.86
C ALA A 780 24.29 27.58 -4.09
N GLN A 781 24.11 27.26 -2.80
CA GLN A 781 25.12 26.57 -2.00
C GLN A 781 25.09 25.08 -2.36
N VAL A 782 26.18 24.57 -2.92
CA VAL A 782 26.27 23.18 -3.41
C VAL A 782 27.12 22.34 -2.47
N PHE A 783 26.62 21.16 -2.09
CA PHE A 783 27.33 20.19 -1.25
C PHE A 783 27.03 18.76 -1.69
N GLU A 784 27.90 17.81 -1.35
CA GLU A 784 27.77 16.38 -1.67
C GLU A 784 27.74 15.57 -0.37
N SER A 785 26.88 14.54 -0.30
CA SER A 785 26.86 13.62 0.84
C SER A 785 28.16 12.81 0.93
N ALA A 786 28.46 12.30 2.13
CA ALA A 786 29.34 11.15 2.24
C ALA A 786 28.77 9.97 1.41
N PRO A 787 29.61 9.06 0.86
CA PRO A 787 29.13 7.86 0.19
C PRO A 787 28.33 6.96 1.13
N ILE A 788 27.12 6.59 0.71
CA ILE A 788 26.21 5.72 1.43
C ILE A 788 26.35 4.31 0.86
N VAL A 789 27.17 3.52 1.54
CA VAL A 789 27.35 2.08 1.28
C VAL A 789 26.11 1.30 1.74
N SER A 790 25.53 1.73 2.87
CA SER A 790 24.36 1.12 3.52
C SER A 790 23.43 2.22 4.01
N THR A 791 22.18 2.22 3.54
CA THR A 791 21.15 3.19 3.98
C THR A 791 20.84 3.01 5.47
N ARG A 792 20.82 1.76 5.95
CA ARG A 792 20.55 1.44 7.35
C ARG A 792 21.57 2.10 8.28
N ASP A 793 22.85 1.90 7.99
CA ASP A 793 23.94 2.39 8.85
C ASP A 793 24.06 3.92 8.77
N PHE A 794 23.87 4.52 7.59
CA PHE A 794 23.84 5.96 7.42
C PHE A 794 22.69 6.64 8.19
N VAL A 795 21.47 6.09 8.09
CA VAL A 795 20.30 6.59 8.83
C VAL A 795 20.52 6.44 10.34
N GLN A 796 21.00 5.27 10.79
CA GLN A 796 21.29 5.04 12.21
C GLN A 796 22.37 5.99 12.74
N GLN A 797 23.43 6.26 11.98
CA GLN A 797 24.48 7.21 12.35
C GLN A 797 23.95 8.65 12.42
N ARG A 798 23.08 9.06 11.48
CA ARG A 798 22.50 10.41 11.45
C ARG A 798 21.46 10.62 12.55
N ILE A 799 20.63 9.61 12.86
CA ILE A 799 19.73 9.65 14.03
C ILE A 799 20.55 9.81 15.32
N ALA A 800 21.62 9.02 15.50
CA ALA A 800 22.51 9.11 16.67
C ALA A 800 23.33 10.42 16.75
N GLU A 801 23.40 11.19 15.67
CA GLU A 801 24.04 12.52 15.60
C GLU A 801 23.04 13.63 15.90
N VAL A 802 21.83 13.57 15.31
CA VAL A 802 20.70 14.45 15.63
C VAL A 802 20.30 14.30 17.11
N GLU A 803 20.16 13.08 17.62
CA GLU A 803 19.92 12.84 19.05
C GLU A 803 20.98 13.47 19.96
N ARG A 804 22.24 13.51 19.52
CA ARG A 804 23.35 14.09 20.30
C ARG A 804 23.23 15.61 20.37
N VAL A 805 22.89 16.25 19.24
CA VAL A 805 22.63 17.70 19.17
C VAL A 805 21.35 18.08 19.93
N VAL A 806 20.31 17.23 19.90
CA VAL A 806 19.08 17.45 20.69
C VAL A 806 19.31 17.25 22.20
N LYS A 807 20.21 16.35 22.60
CA LYS A 807 20.56 16.09 24.01
C LYS A 807 21.54 17.11 24.59
N ASP A 808 22.35 17.77 23.76
CA ASP A 808 23.33 18.78 24.18
C ASP A 808 23.48 19.87 23.09
N PRO A 809 22.63 20.93 23.14
CA PRO A 809 22.56 21.94 22.08
C PRO A 809 23.74 22.92 22.04
N ASP A 810 24.67 22.87 23.00
CA ASP A 810 25.87 23.71 23.03
C ASP A 810 27.05 23.11 22.20
N LEU A 811 26.81 22.01 21.48
CA LEU A 811 27.82 21.30 20.66
C LEU A 811 27.94 21.76 19.18
N THR A 812 27.24 22.83 18.76
CA THR A 812 27.26 23.36 17.37
C THR A 812 28.09 24.63 17.23
#